data_AF-A0A9D6WLE0-F1
#
_entry.id   AF-A0A9D6WLE0-F1
#
_cell.length_a   1.000
_cell.length_b   1.000
_cell.length_c   1.000
_cell.angle_alpha   90.00
_cell.angle_beta   90.00
_cell.angle_gamma   90.00
#
_symmetry.space_group_name_H-M   'P 1'
#
loop_
_entity.id
_entity.type
_entity.pdbx_description
1 polymer ?
#
loop_
_entity_poly.entity_id
_entity_poly.type
_entity_poly.pdbx_seq_one_letter_code
_entity_poly.pdbx_strand_id
1 'polypeptide(L)'
;MKIFRLYLFALGALIASARGASLDAAPLAPTINAITILTPTVGRYEKFQVQFAVTTVATNLQMPYDPAPPPGITINGITVNAVFTAPSGKIHQQPGFYYQVFDDQIKDGKEWFYPTNNFSWRVRFAPDEIGTWQFYLTARDSGGTVQSTARTFTVTTSTNPGFIRVSPDPRYFEFSDGTYFPALGMNATYGAIGWVNPTLDTQNYFQQQGQNGIQLMRTWLSNWAIFGSTWNPWYGIRNDYDGYLPRAGLITNAASGTPDVPSAQLTLAYAEDASGKNNYWFDACRFIGGFQAQPAVKQNTRYHIKVRYKAVGISGPRNAAFPNYGFVAKVQNPNDGNWHTNCFEPGDPSNGKRVSYTWGADANNWTWLEGEWDSGANNFLPIFYLALENVNNFTATVNGQPYNWHPYVHIDQVFIGEELGNGNYGMNIVTKPSMEHLTYFMERNAYAFDKALELARQNNVYLKLVILDKNEQIENEIGYDGNKASSFDNNNFYGNYRAMTAVRWYQQAWWRYLQARWGYSPNIHSFEVVNEAGPGYTNHYAQVDEMGKFLHCTVFGIAVASGDGQKCNATHPNRHLVSTSFWYGFESGLWRSSNYPNVDYADIHVYIPKDTDPTHFGDTALSTLDLGLAYGAKQSGGASKPIMRGETGLTNFASNTDSYTSDLDADTGGVWLHNLVWGGINHSGLIESYWYANVHIYGAGGDHRGQYKNYYQFIKDVPLNNGNYADVAATVSNPKLRAWGQKDLVNKKAHLWIAHSDHTWRNVVNRVAIAPIASTITIPGFASGAYRVTWWNTNTATNPIFLTQTLTANGSLVLTLPSALSDDVAVKIEPLTGSVISRLFLPMLVR
;
A
#
# COMPACT_ATOMS: atom_id res chain seq x y z
N MET A 1 -34.29 54.68 -32.78
CA MET A 1 -35.33 54.83 -33.82
C MET A 1 -34.82 54.14 -35.09
N LYS A 2 -35.53 53.07 -35.51
CA LYS A 2 -35.66 52.41 -36.85
C LYS A 2 -34.71 52.85 -38.00
N ILE A 3 -34.30 52.05 -39.01
CA ILE A 3 -34.24 50.61 -39.39
C ILE A 3 -33.59 50.61 -40.81
N PHE A 4 -32.74 49.62 -41.12
CA PHE A 4 -32.38 49.01 -42.43
C PHE A 4 -31.97 49.84 -43.68
N ARG A 5 -30.85 49.42 -44.34
CA ARG A 5 -30.85 48.70 -45.64
C ARG A 5 -29.45 48.26 -46.12
N LEU A 6 -29.38 47.01 -46.61
CA LEU A 6 -28.34 46.39 -47.43
C LEU A 6 -28.03 47.20 -48.71
N TYR A 7 -26.78 47.15 -49.22
CA TYR A 7 -26.40 46.36 -50.41
C TYR A 7 -24.95 46.66 -50.88
N LEU A 8 -24.21 45.57 -51.12
CA LEU A 8 -23.16 45.32 -52.13
C LEU A 8 -22.13 46.44 -52.45
N PHE A 9 -20.86 46.19 -52.10
CA PHE A 9 -19.73 46.62 -52.94
C PHE A 9 -18.78 45.45 -53.19
N ALA A 10 -18.61 45.16 -54.47
CA ALA A 10 -17.77 44.12 -55.03
C ALA A 10 -16.44 44.72 -55.49
N LEU A 11 -15.39 43.90 -55.32
CA LEU A 11 -14.15 43.80 -56.09
C LEU A 11 -13.25 45.03 -56.25
N GLY A 12 -12.07 44.90 -55.66
CA GLY A 12 -10.84 45.15 -56.41
C GLY A 12 -9.80 46.05 -55.74
N ALA A 13 -9.06 45.51 -54.76
CA ALA A 13 -7.60 45.71 -54.59
C ALA A 13 -7.17 45.25 -53.19
N LEU A 14 -6.49 44.10 -53.10
CA LEU A 14 -5.42 43.86 -52.12
C LEU A 14 -4.80 42.47 -52.38
N ILE A 15 -3.85 42.44 -53.32
CA ILE A 15 -2.77 41.45 -53.32
C ILE A 15 -1.62 42.14 -52.58
N ALA A 16 -1.36 41.74 -51.33
CA ALA A 16 -0.04 41.68 -50.68
C ALA A 16 -0.19 41.66 -49.14
N SER A 17 -0.15 40.45 -48.56
CA SER A 17 0.53 40.11 -47.28
C SER A 17 0.07 38.75 -46.74
N ALA A 18 0.10 37.71 -47.59
CA ALA A 18 0.16 36.34 -47.08
C ALA A 18 1.61 36.03 -46.69
N ARG A 19 2.05 36.49 -45.51
CA ARG A 19 3.18 35.85 -44.82
C ARG A 19 2.67 34.51 -44.33
N GLY A 20 3.31 33.43 -44.77
CA GLY A 20 2.87 32.06 -44.57
C GLY A 20 2.55 31.76 -43.12
N ALA A 21 1.28 31.47 -42.84
CA ALA A 21 0.97 30.51 -41.81
C ALA A 21 1.44 29.15 -42.37
N SER A 22 2.45 28.55 -41.75
CA SER A 22 2.60 27.11 -41.87
C SER A 22 1.27 26.52 -41.42
N LEU A 23 0.61 25.76 -42.30
CA LEU A 23 -0.35 24.77 -41.87
C LEU A 23 0.46 23.74 -41.10
N ASP A 24 0.71 23.99 -39.82
CA ASP A 24 1.24 22.99 -38.93
C ASP A 24 0.27 21.81 -39.01
N ALA A 25 0.75 20.69 -39.55
CA ALA A 25 -0.05 19.48 -39.67
C ALA A 25 -0.64 19.16 -38.30
N ALA A 26 -1.95 18.93 -38.24
CA ALA A 26 -2.60 18.53 -36.99
C ALA A 26 -1.81 17.38 -36.36
N PRO A 27 -1.54 17.40 -35.04
CA PRO A 27 -0.78 16.35 -34.38
C PRO A 27 -1.45 15.00 -34.69
N LEU A 28 -0.66 14.07 -35.23
CA LEU A 28 -1.17 12.75 -35.61
C LEU A 28 -1.66 12.02 -34.35
N ALA A 29 -2.82 11.38 -34.46
CA ALA A 29 -3.33 10.47 -33.42
C ALA A 29 -2.28 9.42 -33.05
N PRO A 30 -2.30 8.89 -31.82
CA PRO A 30 -1.32 7.90 -31.39
C PRO A 30 -1.44 6.63 -32.24
N THR A 31 -0.38 5.83 -32.29
CA THR A 31 -0.39 4.52 -32.98
C THR A 31 0.05 3.41 -32.03
N ILE A 32 -0.62 2.25 -32.08
CA ILE A 32 -0.32 1.08 -31.26
C ILE A 32 0.39 0.03 -32.13
N ASN A 33 1.59 -0.36 -31.74
CA ASN A 33 2.47 -1.24 -32.50
C ASN A 33 3.02 -2.39 -31.63
N ALA A 34 3.67 -3.39 -32.25
CA ALA A 34 4.41 -4.46 -31.56
C ALA A 34 3.62 -5.23 -30.47
N ILE A 35 2.33 -5.49 -30.70
CA ILE A 35 1.47 -6.18 -29.71
C ILE A 35 1.85 -7.65 -29.58
N THR A 36 2.28 -8.04 -28.37
CA THR A 36 2.70 -9.39 -27.99
C THR A 36 1.91 -9.86 -26.76
N ILE A 37 1.19 -10.96 -26.87
CA ILE A 37 0.50 -11.59 -25.73
C ILE A 37 1.53 -12.43 -24.98
N LEU A 38 1.85 -12.05 -23.73
CA LEU A 38 2.86 -12.74 -22.92
C LEU A 38 2.32 -14.03 -22.30
N THR A 39 1.01 -14.11 -22.10
CA THR A 39 0.32 -15.26 -21.50
C THR A 39 -0.88 -15.66 -22.37
N PRO A 40 -0.66 -16.36 -23.50
CA PRO A 40 -1.72 -16.68 -24.46
C PRO A 40 -2.75 -17.70 -23.93
N THR A 41 -2.42 -18.42 -22.86
CA THR A 41 -3.33 -19.27 -22.10
C THR A 41 -3.11 -19.03 -20.61
N VAL A 42 -4.21 -18.80 -19.87
CA VAL A 42 -4.17 -18.54 -18.41
C VAL A 42 -5.28 -19.32 -17.70
N GLY A 43 -5.12 -19.55 -16.41
CA GLY A 43 -6.22 -20.04 -15.56
C GLY A 43 -7.22 -18.92 -15.27
N ARG A 44 -8.47 -19.26 -14.94
CA ARG A 44 -9.44 -18.30 -14.37
C ARG A 44 -8.82 -17.61 -13.14
N TYR A 45 -8.97 -16.29 -13.05
CA TYR A 45 -8.37 -15.42 -12.03
C TYR A 45 -6.82 -15.35 -12.04
N GLU A 46 -6.15 -16.00 -12.99
CA GLU A 46 -4.70 -15.88 -13.16
C GLU A 46 -4.35 -14.69 -14.07
N LYS A 47 -3.09 -14.26 -13.99
CA LYS A 47 -2.60 -13.08 -14.71
C LYS A 47 -2.56 -13.29 -16.23
N PHE A 48 -3.49 -12.68 -16.96
CA PHE A 48 -3.31 -12.31 -18.36
C PHE A 48 -2.44 -11.07 -18.48
N GLN A 49 -1.48 -11.08 -19.42
CA GLN A 49 -0.61 -9.95 -19.68
C GLN A 49 -0.30 -9.79 -21.18
N VAL A 50 -0.40 -8.55 -21.65
CA VAL A 50 -0.01 -8.13 -23.02
C VAL A 50 1.00 -6.99 -22.95
N GLN A 51 1.95 -7.01 -23.88
CA GLN A 51 2.99 -6.00 -24.09
C GLN A 51 2.84 -5.36 -25.47
N PHE A 52 3.06 -4.05 -25.57
CA PHE A 52 2.98 -3.32 -26.85
C PHE A 52 3.75 -1.99 -26.78
N ALA A 53 3.90 -1.32 -27.91
CA ALA A 53 4.46 0.01 -28.03
C ALA A 53 3.37 1.02 -28.45
N VAL A 54 3.52 2.27 -28.02
CA VAL A 54 2.66 3.37 -28.47
C VAL A 54 3.54 4.52 -28.94
N THR A 55 3.34 4.95 -30.18
CA THR A 55 3.88 6.22 -30.68
C THR A 55 2.86 7.30 -30.41
N THR A 56 3.25 8.40 -29.76
CA THR A 56 2.35 9.43 -29.23
C THR A 56 3.03 10.80 -29.21
N VAL A 57 2.24 11.86 -29.18
CA VAL A 57 2.70 13.24 -28.96
C VAL A 57 2.77 13.63 -27.47
N ALA A 58 2.30 12.75 -26.58
CA ALA A 58 2.40 12.97 -25.14
C ALA A 58 3.86 13.02 -24.68
N THR A 59 4.19 14.00 -23.84
CA THR A 59 5.54 14.14 -23.26
C THR A 59 5.67 13.41 -21.93
N ASN A 60 4.56 13.07 -21.28
CA ASN A 60 4.52 12.24 -20.09
C ASN A 60 3.78 10.92 -20.38
N LEU A 61 4.50 9.80 -20.35
CA LEU A 61 3.95 8.47 -20.66
C LEU A 61 3.34 7.76 -19.45
N GLN A 62 3.45 8.31 -18.24
CA GLN A 62 2.94 7.69 -17.02
C GLN A 62 1.64 8.32 -16.54
N MET A 63 1.44 9.60 -16.82
CA MET A 63 0.26 10.35 -16.42
C MET A 63 -0.87 10.26 -17.46
N PRO A 64 -2.14 10.20 -17.03
CA PRO A 64 -3.27 10.09 -17.94
C PRO A 64 -3.44 11.37 -18.78
N TYR A 65 -3.99 11.20 -19.98
CA TYR A 65 -4.49 12.32 -20.76
C TYR A 65 -5.82 12.82 -20.18
N ASP A 66 -5.87 14.11 -19.87
CA ASP A 66 -7.08 14.82 -19.46
C ASP A 66 -7.27 16.04 -20.37
N PRO A 67 -8.36 16.10 -21.16
CA PRO A 67 -8.61 17.23 -22.06
C PRO A 67 -9.05 18.51 -21.32
N ALA A 68 -9.44 18.43 -20.05
CA ALA A 68 -9.90 19.56 -19.25
C ALA A 68 -9.45 19.40 -17.78
N PRO A 69 -8.14 19.39 -17.53
CA PRO A 69 -7.63 19.13 -16.19
C PRO A 69 -7.95 20.31 -15.25
N PRO A 70 -8.00 20.09 -13.93
CA PRO A 70 -8.23 21.17 -12.97
C PRO A 70 -7.07 22.20 -13.00
N PRO A 71 -7.29 23.41 -12.47
CA PRO A 71 -6.22 24.38 -12.26
C PRO A 71 -5.01 23.75 -11.55
N GLY A 72 -3.79 24.12 -11.97
CA GLY A 72 -2.54 23.56 -11.45
C GLY A 72 -2.03 22.30 -12.17
N ILE A 73 -2.73 21.79 -13.18
CA ILE A 73 -2.27 20.63 -13.97
C ILE A 73 -1.92 21.06 -15.39
N THR A 74 -0.65 20.89 -15.77
CA THR A 74 -0.10 21.20 -17.11
C THR A 74 0.43 19.97 -17.84
N ILE A 75 0.14 18.77 -17.33
CA ILE A 75 0.70 17.52 -17.82
C ILE A 75 0.11 17.15 -19.19
N ASN A 76 0.99 17.03 -20.19
CA ASN A 76 0.65 16.42 -21.49
C ASN A 76 0.82 14.89 -21.41
N GLY A 77 -0.23 14.23 -20.90
CA GLY A 77 -0.28 12.79 -20.66
C GLY A 77 -0.89 11.96 -21.80
N ILE A 78 -0.99 10.64 -21.57
CA ILE A 78 -1.63 9.66 -22.47
C ILE A 78 -2.44 8.65 -21.66
N THR A 79 -3.67 8.37 -22.10
CA THR A 79 -4.54 7.36 -21.50
C THR A 79 -4.58 6.11 -22.38
N VAL A 80 -4.06 4.99 -21.86
CA VAL A 80 -4.05 3.68 -22.52
C VAL A 80 -4.93 2.69 -21.77
N ASN A 81 -5.76 1.92 -22.48
CA ASN A 81 -6.61 0.85 -21.93
C ASN A 81 -6.59 -0.40 -22.81
N ALA A 82 -7.07 -1.52 -22.27
CA ALA A 82 -7.62 -2.62 -23.06
C ALA A 82 -9.12 -2.74 -22.81
N VAL A 83 -9.86 -3.17 -23.83
CA VAL A 83 -11.25 -3.58 -23.74
C VAL A 83 -11.32 -5.06 -24.01
N PHE A 84 -11.80 -5.83 -23.04
CA PHE A 84 -11.94 -7.27 -23.06
C PHE A 84 -13.41 -7.65 -23.28
N THR A 85 -13.63 -8.68 -24.10
CA THR A 85 -14.93 -9.32 -24.29
C THR A 85 -14.85 -10.76 -23.80
N ALA A 86 -15.65 -11.06 -22.77
CA ALA A 86 -15.77 -12.39 -22.18
C ALA A 86 -16.46 -13.38 -23.14
N PRO A 87 -16.32 -14.70 -22.93
CA PRO A 87 -17.08 -15.72 -23.65
C PRO A 87 -18.60 -15.51 -23.58
N SER A 88 -19.11 -14.98 -22.46
CA SER A 88 -20.53 -14.60 -22.31
C SER A 88 -20.94 -13.34 -23.09
N GLY A 89 -20.00 -12.60 -23.66
CA GLY A 89 -20.22 -11.31 -24.33
C GLY A 89 -20.13 -10.08 -23.41
N LYS A 90 -19.87 -10.26 -22.10
CA LYS A 90 -19.62 -9.12 -21.19
C LYS A 90 -18.37 -8.36 -21.60
N ILE A 91 -18.42 -7.03 -21.46
CA ILE A 91 -17.32 -6.13 -21.82
C ILE A 91 -16.70 -5.55 -20.55
N HIS A 92 -15.38 -5.60 -20.47
CA HIS A 92 -14.59 -5.08 -19.35
C HIS A 92 -13.46 -4.19 -19.87
N GLN A 93 -13.36 -2.95 -19.38
CA GLN A 93 -12.21 -2.09 -19.66
C GLN A 93 -11.20 -2.20 -18.52
N GLN A 94 -9.92 -2.31 -18.86
CA GLN A 94 -8.82 -2.35 -17.90
C GLN A 94 -7.75 -1.31 -18.27
N PRO A 95 -7.26 -0.50 -17.31
CA PRO A 95 -6.19 0.45 -17.57
C PRO A 95 -4.85 -0.23 -17.92
N GLY A 96 -4.11 0.38 -18.84
CA GLY A 96 -2.71 0.06 -19.13
C GLY A 96 -1.75 1.01 -18.42
N PHE A 97 -0.48 0.61 -18.36
CA PHE A 97 0.60 1.37 -17.72
C PHE A 97 1.91 1.25 -18.51
N TYR A 98 2.77 2.25 -18.40
CA TYR A 98 4.12 2.22 -18.96
C TYR A 98 5.05 1.44 -18.03
N TYR A 99 5.95 0.65 -18.59
CA TYR A 99 6.77 -0.31 -17.84
C TYR A 99 8.21 -0.30 -18.32
N GLN A 100 9.14 -0.29 -17.36
CA GLN A 100 10.57 -0.47 -17.60
C GLN A 100 11.01 -1.91 -17.29
N VAL A 101 11.77 -2.52 -18.20
CA VAL A 101 12.49 -3.77 -17.94
C VAL A 101 13.79 -3.46 -17.20
N PHE A 102 14.09 -4.26 -16.18
CA PHE A 102 15.36 -4.24 -15.45
C PHE A 102 16.17 -5.50 -15.79
N ASP A 103 17.49 -5.36 -15.87
CA ASP A 103 18.39 -6.50 -15.75
C ASP A 103 18.43 -6.87 -14.27
N ASP A 104 17.95 -8.07 -13.97
CA ASP A 104 17.61 -8.52 -12.63
C ASP A 104 18.48 -9.73 -12.27
N GLN A 105 19.40 -9.50 -11.33
CA GLN A 105 20.41 -10.47 -10.89
C GLN A 105 20.59 -10.40 -9.38
N ILE A 106 21.28 -11.38 -8.81
CA ILE A 106 21.82 -11.29 -7.45
C ILE A 106 23.32 -11.00 -7.53
N LYS A 107 23.77 -9.92 -6.87
CA LYS A 107 25.19 -9.55 -6.76
C LYS A 107 25.51 -9.16 -5.33
N ASP A 108 26.64 -9.60 -4.81
CA ASP A 108 27.08 -9.36 -3.42
C ASP A 108 26.01 -9.69 -2.36
N GLY A 109 25.21 -10.75 -2.61
CA GLY A 109 24.11 -11.17 -1.74
C GLY A 109 22.89 -10.24 -1.74
N LYS A 110 22.82 -9.27 -2.65
CA LYS A 110 21.72 -8.31 -2.79
C LYS A 110 21.06 -8.41 -4.17
N GLU A 111 19.78 -8.06 -4.23
CA GLU A 111 19.06 -7.92 -5.50
C GLU A 111 19.56 -6.70 -6.27
N TRP A 112 20.02 -6.95 -7.48
CA TRP A 112 20.63 -5.99 -8.39
C TRP A 112 19.67 -5.75 -9.56
N PHE A 113 18.92 -4.64 -9.48
CA PHE A 113 17.99 -4.21 -10.53
C PHE A 113 18.59 -3.05 -11.33
N TYR A 114 19.26 -3.37 -12.42
CA TYR A 114 19.88 -2.37 -13.28
C TYR A 114 18.90 -1.86 -14.35
N PRO A 115 18.69 -0.54 -14.48
CA PRO A 115 17.72 0.00 -15.42
C PRO A 115 18.17 -0.23 -16.86
N THR A 116 17.28 -0.74 -17.70
CA THR A 116 17.51 -0.86 -19.14
C THR A 116 16.76 0.22 -19.92
N ASN A 117 17.12 0.44 -21.17
CA ASN A 117 16.39 1.31 -22.11
C ASN A 117 15.17 0.60 -22.74
N ASN A 118 14.83 -0.60 -22.28
CA ASN A 118 13.69 -1.35 -22.79
C ASN A 118 12.43 -0.97 -22.02
N PHE A 119 11.61 -0.14 -22.67
CA PHE A 119 10.29 0.25 -22.18
C PHE A 119 9.18 -0.32 -23.04
N SER A 120 8.03 -0.54 -22.44
CA SER A 120 6.82 -0.96 -23.15
C SER A 120 5.58 -0.57 -22.39
N TRP A 121 4.44 -0.51 -23.09
CA TRP A 121 3.15 -0.50 -22.45
C TRP A 121 2.72 -1.91 -22.09
N ARG A 122 2.04 -2.02 -20.95
CA ARG A 122 1.48 -3.27 -20.44
C ARG A 122 0.03 -3.09 -20.05
N VAL A 123 -0.75 -4.14 -20.26
CA VAL A 123 -2.05 -4.34 -19.60
C VAL A 123 -2.00 -5.69 -18.90
N ARG A 124 -2.44 -5.71 -17.64
CA ARG A 124 -2.62 -6.92 -16.82
C ARG A 124 -4.10 -7.08 -16.47
N PHE A 125 -4.65 -8.29 -16.59
CA PHE A 125 -6.06 -8.59 -16.35
C PHE A 125 -6.21 -10.00 -15.76
N ALA A 126 -7.18 -10.26 -14.90
CA ALA A 126 -7.50 -11.60 -14.40
C ALA A 126 -8.92 -12.01 -14.84
N PRO A 127 -9.07 -12.90 -15.83
CA PRO A 127 -10.37 -13.27 -16.39
C PRO A 127 -11.19 -14.15 -15.44
N ASP A 128 -12.50 -13.94 -15.38
CA ASP A 128 -13.42 -14.65 -14.48
C ASP A 128 -14.26 -15.75 -15.17
N GLU A 129 -14.13 -15.90 -16.49
CA GLU A 129 -14.87 -16.88 -17.30
C GLU A 129 -13.92 -17.79 -18.09
N ILE A 130 -14.19 -19.09 -18.10
CA ILE A 130 -13.45 -20.08 -18.90
C ILE A 130 -13.89 -19.96 -20.37
N GLY A 131 -12.94 -20.06 -21.30
CA GLY A 131 -13.21 -20.03 -22.74
C GLY A 131 -12.30 -19.05 -23.49
N THR A 132 -12.69 -18.75 -24.73
CA THR A 132 -11.95 -17.82 -25.58
C THR A 132 -12.39 -16.39 -25.31
N TRP A 133 -11.46 -15.57 -24.83
CA TRP A 133 -11.65 -14.13 -24.66
C TRP A 133 -11.14 -13.38 -25.89
N GLN A 134 -11.76 -12.24 -26.18
CA GLN A 134 -11.27 -11.26 -27.15
C GLN A 134 -10.83 -9.99 -26.44
N PHE A 135 -9.86 -9.27 -26.99
CA PHE A 135 -9.53 -7.93 -26.52
C PHE A 135 -9.00 -7.04 -27.66
N TYR A 136 -9.11 -5.74 -27.48
CA TYR A 136 -8.37 -4.74 -28.26
C TYR A 136 -7.81 -3.66 -27.33
N LEU A 137 -6.82 -2.92 -27.81
CA LEU A 137 -6.16 -1.85 -27.07
C LEU A 137 -6.65 -0.48 -27.58
N THR A 138 -6.74 0.49 -26.68
CA THR A 138 -7.03 1.89 -27.01
C THR A 138 -5.96 2.81 -26.41
N ALA A 139 -5.63 3.88 -27.12
CA ALA A 139 -4.75 4.93 -26.64
C ALA A 139 -5.31 6.30 -27.03
N ARG A 140 -5.26 7.27 -26.10
CA ARG A 140 -5.74 8.63 -26.30
C ARG A 140 -4.74 9.64 -25.74
N ASP A 141 -4.36 10.61 -26.56
CA ASP A 141 -3.57 11.78 -26.20
C ASP A 141 -4.22 13.05 -26.81
N SER A 142 -3.49 14.17 -26.84
CA SER A 142 -3.96 15.42 -27.45
C SER A 142 -4.12 15.37 -28.97
N GLY A 143 -3.47 14.43 -29.66
CA GLY A 143 -3.56 14.22 -31.10
C GLY A 143 -4.77 13.39 -31.53
N GLY A 144 -5.38 12.62 -30.61
CA GLY A 144 -6.62 11.90 -30.88
C GLY A 144 -6.74 10.58 -30.14
N THR A 145 -7.54 9.66 -30.68
CA THR A 145 -7.75 8.32 -30.13
C THR A 145 -7.52 7.27 -31.21
N VAL A 146 -6.87 6.17 -30.84
CA VAL A 146 -6.64 5.01 -31.71
C VAL A 146 -7.13 3.73 -31.04
N GLN A 147 -7.51 2.76 -31.86
CA GLN A 147 -7.87 1.41 -31.46
C GLN A 147 -7.06 0.40 -32.26
N SER A 148 -6.55 -0.65 -31.61
CA SER A 148 -5.89 -1.77 -32.29
C SER A 148 -6.90 -2.74 -32.92
N THR A 149 -6.43 -3.63 -33.79
CA THR A 149 -7.22 -4.81 -34.17
C THR A 149 -7.47 -5.70 -32.95
N ALA A 150 -8.61 -6.40 -32.94
CA ALA A 150 -8.93 -7.36 -31.90
C ALA A 150 -8.00 -8.60 -31.96
N ARG A 151 -7.76 -9.21 -30.80
CA ARG A 151 -6.94 -10.41 -30.60
C ARG A 151 -7.64 -11.33 -29.59
N THR A 152 -7.19 -12.58 -29.50
CA THR A 152 -7.77 -13.59 -28.61
C THR A 152 -6.75 -14.19 -27.66
N PHE A 153 -7.24 -14.74 -26.54
CA PHE A 153 -6.49 -15.62 -25.64
C PHE A 153 -7.44 -16.63 -24.99
N THR A 154 -6.87 -17.71 -24.44
CA THR A 154 -7.66 -18.81 -23.87
C THR A 154 -7.60 -18.80 -22.35
N VAL A 155 -8.75 -18.99 -21.71
CA VAL A 155 -8.88 -19.13 -20.26
C VAL A 155 -9.32 -20.54 -19.90
N THR A 156 -8.62 -21.15 -18.95
CA THR A 156 -8.79 -22.54 -18.50
C THR A 156 -9.22 -22.61 -17.04
N THR A 157 -9.58 -23.80 -16.57
CA THR A 157 -9.86 -24.02 -15.14
C THR A 157 -8.62 -23.73 -14.29
N SER A 158 -8.83 -23.21 -13.07
CA SER A 158 -7.78 -22.99 -12.09
C SER A 158 -8.30 -23.32 -10.69
N THR A 159 -7.38 -23.47 -9.73
CA THR A 159 -7.68 -23.59 -8.29
C THR A 159 -7.74 -22.24 -7.58
N ASN A 160 -7.56 -21.14 -8.31
CA ASN A 160 -7.59 -19.81 -7.74
C ASN A 160 -9.04 -19.45 -7.38
N PRO A 161 -9.35 -19.07 -6.13
CA PRO A 161 -10.72 -18.76 -5.72
C PRO A 161 -11.18 -17.37 -6.19
N GLY A 162 -10.26 -16.56 -6.72
CA GLY A 162 -10.52 -15.22 -7.25
C GLY A 162 -10.44 -14.12 -6.19
N PHE A 163 -10.97 -12.94 -6.52
CA PHE A 163 -10.85 -11.74 -5.70
C PHE A 163 -11.70 -11.78 -4.44
N ILE A 164 -11.23 -11.09 -3.41
CA ILE A 164 -11.94 -10.96 -2.13
C ILE A 164 -12.96 -9.82 -2.22
N ARG A 165 -14.15 -10.04 -1.68
CA ARG A 165 -15.23 -9.06 -1.60
C ARG A 165 -15.99 -9.18 -0.28
N VAL A 166 -16.75 -8.15 0.07
CA VAL A 166 -17.75 -8.24 1.15
C VAL A 166 -18.77 -9.32 0.79
N SER A 167 -19.05 -10.21 1.75
CA SER A 167 -20.01 -11.29 1.57
C SER A 167 -21.46 -10.83 1.77
N PRO A 168 -22.47 -11.64 1.39
CA PRO A 168 -23.87 -11.35 1.72
C PRO A 168 -24.11 -11.16 3.22
N ASP A 169 -23.34 -11.87 4.07
CA ASP A 169 -23.27 -11.52 5.48
C ASP A 169 -22.32 -10.31 5.68
N PRO A 170 -22.82 -9.16 6.15
CA PRO A 170 -21.99 -7.95 6.25
C PRO A 170 -20.92 -8.06 7.33
N ARG A 171 -20.80 -9.16 8.07
CA ARG A 171 -19.70 -9.39 9.01
C ARG A 171 -18.43 -9.89 8.33
N TYR A 172 -18.52 -10.48 7.14
CA TYR A 172 -17.45 -11.33 6.59
C TYR A 172 -17.08 -10.99 5.15
N PHE A 173 -15.93 -11.53 4.75
CA PHE A 173 -15.44 -11.51 3.38
C PHE A 173 -15.57 -12.89 2.72
N GLU A 174 -15.65 -12.90 1.40
CA GLU A 174 -15.63 -14.12 0.59
C GLU A 174 -14.85 -13.92 -0.70
N PHE A 175 -14.36 -15.01 -1.25
CA PHE A 175 -13.76 -15.04 -2.57
C PHE A 175 -14.80 -14.94 -3.68
N SER A 176 -14.34 -14.71 -4.91
CA SER A 176 -15.21 -14.58 -6.08
C SER A 176 -15.98 -15.87 -6.38
N ASP A 177 -15.42 -17.03 -6.05
CA ASP A 177 -16.11 -18.32 -6.14
C ASP A 177 -17.13 -18.59 -5.02
N GLY A 178 -17.27 -17.68 -4.05
CA GLY A 178 -18.19 -17.78 -2.91
C GLY A 178 -17.63 -18.48 -1.67
N THR A 179 -16.36 -18.90 -1.69
CA THR A 179 -15.70 -19.50 -0.53
C THR A 179 -15.45 -18.45 0.55
N TYR A 180 -15.68 -18.79 1.82
CA TYR A 180 -15.41 -17.91 2.96
C TYR A 180 -13.92 -17.51 3.02
N PHE A 181 -13.64 -16.24 3.27
CA PHE A 181 -12.30 -15.75 3.58
C PHE A 181 -12.19 -15.38 5.07
N PRO A 182 -11.51 -16.20 5.90
CA PRO A 182 -11.35 -15.95 7.34
C PRO A 182 -10.64 -14.64 7.70
N ALA A 183 -9.82 -14.09 6.80
CA ALA A 183 -9.04 -12.88 7.01
C ALA A 183 -8.12 -12.93 8.25
N LEU A 184 -7.63 -14.12 8.62
CA LEU A 184 -6.66 -14.27 9.71
C LEU A 184 -5.35 -13.58 9.35
N GLY A 185 -4.92 -12.63 10.17
CA GLY A 185 -3.84 -11.74 9.80
C GLY A 185 -3.14 -11.00 10.93
N MET A 186 -2.16 -10.21 10.52
CA MET A 186 -1.39 -9.29 11.36
C MET A 186 -0.82 -8.15 10.50
N ASN A 187 -0.27 -7.12 11.15
CA ASN A 187 0.51 -6.10 10.47
C ASN A 187 1.91 -6.64 10.12
N ALA A 188 2.39 -6.28 8.93
CA ALA A 188 3.78 -6.40 8.56
C ALA A 188 4.52 -5.19 9.15
N THR A 189 5.30 -5.39 10.21
CA THR A 189 6.10 -4.33 10.81
C THR A 189 7.15 -3.80 9.84
N TYR A 190 7.73 -2.64 10.13
CA TYR A 190 8.76 -2.03 9.28
C TYR A 190 9.86 -3.02 8.86
N GLY A 191 10.11 -3.12 7.56
CA GLY A 191 11.11 -4.01 6.98
C GLY A 191 10.72 -5.49 6.86
N ALA A 192 9.54 -5.91 7.34
CA ALA A 192 9.09 -7.30 7.23
C ALA A 192 8.89 -7.76 5.76
N ILE A 193 8.51 -6.83 4.89
CA ILE A 193 8.58 -7.00 3.44
C ILE A 193 9.74 -6.14 2.97
N GLY A 194 10.80 -6.78 2.47
CA GLY A 194 12.03 -6.10 2.08
C GLY A 194 11.81 -5.18 0.89
N TRP A 195 12.32 -3.95 0.95
CA TRP A 195 12.40 -3.07 -0.22
C TRP A 195 13.79 -3.06 -0.87
N VAL A 196 14.82 -3.44 -0.10
CA VAL A 196 16.20 -3.55 -0.59
C VAL A 196 16.28 -4.82 -1.41
N ASN A 197 15.94 -5.95 -0.79
CA ASN A 197 15.80 -7.24 -1.44
C ASN A 197 14.34 -7.74 -1.31
N PRO A 198 13.42 -7.29 -2.18
CA PRO A 198 12.02 -7.74 -2.17
C PRO A 198 11.81 -9.25 -2.21
N THR A 199 12.71 -10.02 -2.81
CA THR A 199 12.61 -11.48 -2.83
C THR A 199 13.39 -12.10 -1.67
N LEU A 200 14.68 -11.77 -1.53
CA LEU A 200 15.56 -12.46 -0.57
C LEU A 200 15.13 -12.25 0.89
N ASP A 201 14.71 -11.02 1.24
CA ASP A 201 14.32 -10.69 2.61
C ASP A 201 12.89 -11.17 2.93
N THR A 202 12.00 -11.19 1.92
CA THR A 202 10.57 -11.45 2.11
C THR A 202 10.20 -12.94 1.99
N GLN A 203 10.96 -13.74 1.24
CA GLN A 203 10.55 -15.10 0.88
C GLN A 203 10.26 -15.99 2.10
N ASN A 204 11.19 -16.04 3.06
CA ASN A 204 11.00 -16.83 4.28
C ASN A 204 9.83 -16.27 5.11
N TYR A 205 9.70 -14.95 5.18
CA TYR A 205 8.61 -14.31 5.92
C TYR A 205 7.23 -14.78 5.42
N PHE A 206 6.96 -14.68 4.12
CA PHE A 206 5.68 -15.14 3.56
C PHE A 206 5.49 -16.65 3.60
N GLN A 207 6.55 -17.45 3.46
CA GLN A 207 6.46 -18.90 3.66
C GLN A 207 5.97 -19.25 5.06
N GLN A 208 6.52 -18.58 6.09
CA GLN A 208 6.08 -18.79 7.47
C GLN A 208 4.63 -18.36 7.68
N GLN A 209 4.19 -17.25 7.10
CA GLN A 209 2.79 -16.81 7.20
C GLN A 209 1.83 -17.82 6.56
N GLY A 210 2.10 -18.22 5.31
CA GLY A 210 1.28 -19.18 4.58
C GLY A 210 1.19 -20.55 5.27
N GLN A 211 2.31 -21.09 5.76
CA GLN A 211 2.37 -22.38 6.46
C GLN A 211 1.60 -22.41 7.78
N ASN A 212 1.38 -21.22 8.38
CA ASN A 212 0.65 -21.04 9.63
C ASN A 212 -0.79 -20.53 9.42
N GLY A 213 -1.30 -20.50 8.19
CA GLY A 213 -2.67 -20.06 7.91
C GLY A 213 -2.91 -18.58 8.16
N ILE A 214 -1.85 -17.78 8.22
CA ILE A 214 -1.92 -16.32 8.27
C ILE A 214 -2.09 -15.84 6.82
N GLN A 215 -3.31 -15.46 6.50
CA GLN A 215 -3.71 -15.12 5.14
C GLN A 215 -3.62 -13.62 4.86
N LEU A 216 -3.88 -12.76 5.83
CA LEU A 216 -3.97 -11.31 5.61
C LEU A 216 -2.79 -10.58 6.25
N MET A 217 -2.09 -9.79 5.45
CA MET A 217 -0.99 -8.94 5.91
C MET A 217 -1.26 -7.49 5.55
N ARG A 218 -1.34 -6.63 6.57
CA ARG A 218 -1.39 -5.17 6.36
C ARG A 218 0.02 -4.62 6.20
N THR A 219 0.27 -3.82 5.17
CA THR A 219 1.60 -3.23 4.88
C THR A 219 1.48 -1.88 4.18
N TRP A 220 2.54 -1.06 4.25
CA TRP A 220 2.61 0.26 3.63
C TRP A 220 3.28 0.21 2.27
N LEU A 221 2.49 0.44 1.23
CA LEU A 221 3.01 0.68 -0.12
C LEU A 221 3.56 2.11 -0.25
N SER A 222 3.05 3.07 0.52
CA SER A 222 3.60 4.43 0.57
C SER A 222 5.09 4.45 0.96
N ASN A 223 5.53 3.55 1.84
CA ASN A 223 6.93 3.40 2.25
C ASN A 223 7.88 3.02 1.10
N TRP A 224 7.35 2.55 -0.02
CA TRP A 224 8.15 2.20 -1.21
C TRP A 224 8.49 3.43 -2.06
N ALA A 225 8.04 4.63 -1.67
CA ALA A 225 8.31 5.90 -2.35
C ALA A 225 8.05 5.81 -3.87
N ILE A 226 6.99 5.10 -4.27
CA ILE A 226 6.62 4.95 -5.69
C ILE A 226 6.00 6.25 -6.20
N PHE A 227 5.15 6.85 -5.39
CA PHE A 227 4.41 8.09 -5.67
C PHE A 227 4.53 9.03 -4.48
N GLY A 228 4.53 10.34 -4.73
CA GLY A 228 4.66 11.35 -3.68
C GLY A 228 6.09 11.54 -3.13
N SER A 229 6.16 12.42 -2.13
CA SER A 229 7.36 12.85 -1.40
C SER A 229 7.60 12.07 -0.11
N THR A 230 6.60 11.33 0.38
CA THR A 230 6.73 10.54 1.60
C THR A 230 7.79 9.46 1.39
N TRP A 231 8.56 9.18 2.44
CA TRP A 231 9.67 8.22 2.38
C TRP A 231 10.69 8.51 1.27
N ASN A 232 10.93 9.80 0.99
CA ASN A 232 11.87 10.22 -0.06
C ASN A 232 13.24 9.51 0.06
N PRO A 233 13.76 8.85 -1.00
CA PRO A 233 15.12 8.28 -1.01
C PRO A 233 16.22 9.28 -0.67
N TRP A 234 16.03 10.57 -0.98
CA TRP A 234 16.97 11.65 -0.68
C TRP A 234 16.91 12.04 0.79
N TYR A 235 17.64 11.29 1.60
CA TYR A 235 17.59 11.39 3.06
C TYR A 235 18.58 12.43 3.60
N GLY A 236 18.23 13.10 4.69
CA GLY A 236 19.12 13.97 5.47
C GLY A 236 19.13 13.49 6.93
N ILE A 237 20.24 13.63 7.65
CA ILE A 237 20.42 12.99 8.97
C ILE A 237 20.50 13.96 10.13
N ARG A 238 20.97 15.20 9.93
CA ARG A 238 21.08 16.16 11.05
C ARG A 238 19.73 16.68 11.52
N ASN A 239 18.66 16.49 10.74
CA ASN A 239 17.29 16.86 11.09
C ASN A 239 16.27 16.00 10.33
N ASP A 240 16.26 14.71 10.63
CA ASP A 240 15.69 13.64 9.80
C ASP A 240 14.20 13.36 10.01
N TYR A 241 13.65 13.73 11.17
CA TYR A 241 12.31 13.35 11.59
C TYR A 241 11.45 14.55 12.00
N ASP A 242 10.16 14.53 11.64
CA ASP A 242 9.17 15.55 12.02
C ASP A 242 8.14 15.08 13.05
N GLY A 243 8.26 13.82 13.53
CA GLY A 243 7.35 13.22 14.50
C GLY A 243 6.37 12.20 13.91
N TYR A 244 6.18 12.16 12.59
CA TYR A 244 5.36 11.15 11.92
C TYR A 244 6.06 10.56 10.68
N LEU A 245 6.65 11.40 9.82
CA LEU A 245 7.36 10.99 8.61
C LEU A 245 8.83 11.46 8.63
N PRO A 246 9.71 10.80 7.85
CA PRO A 246 10.99 11.40 7.54
C PRO A 246 10.82 12.69 6.75
N ARG A 247 11.63 13.70 7.05
CA ARG A 247 11.56 14.98 6.32
C ARG A 247 11.97 14.81 4.88
N ALA A 248 11.03 15.03 3.97
CA ALA A 248 11.24 14.89 2.53
C ALA A 248 12.37 15.80 1.99
N GLY A 249 12.62 16.94 2.64
CA GLY A 249 13.57 17.95 2.15
C GLY A 249 13.12 18.65 0.87
N LEU A 250 11.87 18.42 0.47
CA LEU A 250 11.24 18.99 -0.70
C LEU A 250 10.39 20.19 -0.29
N ILE A 251 10.38 21.21 -1.13
CA ILE A 251 9.42 22.31 -1.06
C ILE A 251 8.77 22.52 -2.41
N THR A 252 7.54 23.00 -2.39
CA THR A 252 6.94 23.60 -3.58
C THR A 252 7.40 25.04 -3.74
N ASN A 253 7.83 25.41 -4.94
CA ASN A 253 8.07 26.80 -5.29
C ASN A 253 7.18 27.19 -6.48
N ALA A 254 6.46 28.30 -6.34
CA ALA A 254 5.92 29.01 -7.50
C ALA A 254 7.06 29.85 -8.09
N ALA A 255 7.27 29.81 -9.40
CA ALA A 255 8.13 30.81 -10.03
C ALA A 255 7.52 32.19 -9.74
N SER A 256 8.28 33.07 -9.10
CA SER A 256 7.76 34.39 -8.69
C SER A 256 7.31 35.18 -9.92
N GLY A 257 6.01 35.49 -10.00
CA GLY A 257 5.44 36.37 -11.04
C GLY A 257 4.80 35.66 -12.23
N THR A 258 4.66 34.33 -12.23
CA THR A 258 3.89 33.59 -13.22
C THR A 258 2.80 32.72 -12.54
N PRO A 259 1.61 32.56 -13.14
CA PRO A 259 0.58 31.63 -12.67
C PRO A 259 0.98 30.18 -13.00
N ASP A 260 2.16 29.75 -12.53
CA ASP A 260 2.74 28.45 -12.83
C ASP A 260 2.53 27.43 -11.72
N VAL A 261 2.37 26.17 -12.14
CA VAL A 261 2.20 24.96 -11.32
C VAL A 261 3.31 24.84 -10.26
N PRO A 262 2.96 24.48 -9.00
CA PRO A 262 3.94 24.19 -7.96
C PRO A 262 4.98 23.15 -8.44
N SER A 263 6.25 23.58 -8.53
CA SER A 263 7.38 22.72 -8.86
C SER A 263 8.08 22.30 -7.58
N ALA A 264 8.28 21.00 -7.40
CA ALA A 264 8.93 20.46 -6.21
C ALA A 264 10.46 20.47 -6.35
N GLN A 265 11.14 20.96 -5.32
CA GLN A 265 12.60 21.18 -5.31
C GLN A 265 13.21 20.63 -4.03
N LEU A 266 14.24 19.79 -4.17
CA LEU A 266 15.03 19.32 -3.03
C LEU A 266 15.90 20.47 -2.56
N THR A 267 15.81 20.78 -1.27
CA THR A 267 16.46 21.96 -0.69
C THR A 267 17.46 21.56 0.37
N LEU A 268 18.67 22.08 0.22
CA LEU A 268 19.76 21.94 1.16
C LEU A 268 20.05 23.30 1.76
N ALA A 269 20.37 23.35 3.05
CA ALA A 269 20.87 24.55 3.70
C ALA A 269 21.93 24.20 4.74
N TYR A 270 22.99 24.99 4.80
CA TYR A 270 23.93 24.91 5.91
C TYR A 270 23.54 25.93 6.97
N ALA A 271 22.92 25.43 8.04
CA ALA A 271 22.43 26.22 9.14
C ALA A 271 22.82 25.56 10.46
N GLU A 272 23.55 26.29 11.29
CA GLU A 272 23.90 25.89 12.66
C GLU A 272 23.55 27.01 13.63
N ASP A 273 23.03 26.65 14.81
CA ASP A 273 22.84 27.61 15.89
C ASP A 273 24.17 27.94 16.58
N ALA A 274 24.14 28.83 17.57
CA ALA A 274 25.33 29.22 18.33
C ALA A 274 25.99 28.06 19.11
N SER A 275 25.33 26.91 19.23
CA SER A 275 25.85 25.69 19.85
C SER A 275 26.38 24.67 18.85
N GLY A 276 26.37 24.99 17.55
CA GLY A 276 26.80 24.10 16.46
C GLY A 276 25.76 23.03 16.10
N LYS A 277 24.50 23.18 16.52
CA LYS A 277 23.42 22.22 16.20
C LYS A 277 22.57 22.72 15.03
N ASN A 278 22.14 21.79 14.17
CA ASN A 278 21.18 22.09 13.11
C ASN A 278 19.74 21.89 13.61
N ASN A 279 19.08 22.97 14.04
CA ASN A 279 17.66 22.95 14.40
C ASN A 279 16.74 23.38 13.25
N TYR A 280 17.26 23.57 12.03
CA TYR A 280 16.52 24.10 10.88
C TYR A 280 15.92 23.01 10.00
N TRP A 281 14.82 23.32 9.30
CA TRP A 281 14.08 22.32 8.52
C TRP A 281 14.93 21.55 7.49
N PHE A 282 15.91 22.22 6.87
CA PHE A 282 16.79 21.64 5.86
C PHE A 282 18.13 21.20 6.43
N ASP A 283 18.73 20.23 5.74
CA ASP A 283 20.07 19.73 6.03
C ASP A 283 21.07 20.22 4.96
N ALA A 284 22.34 20.28 5.30
CA ALA A 284 23.41 20.70 4.39
C ALA A 284 23.79 19.59 3.42
N CYS A 285 23.34 18.36 3.68
CA CYS A 285 23.51 17.23 2.80
C CYS A 285 22.20 16.46 2.62
N ARG A 286 22.09 15.84 1.44
CA ARG A 286 21.11 14.81 1.14
C ARG A 286 21.80 13.66 0.42
N PHE A 287 21.39 12.42 0.66
CA PHE A 287 22.03 11.27 0.04
C PHE A 287 21.06 10.15 -0.34
N ILE A 288 21.52 9.27 -1.23
CA ILE A 288 20.88 8.00 -1.61
C ILE A 288 21.82 6.82 -1.37
N GLY A 289 21.27 5.62 -1.23
CA GLY A 289 22.04 4.38 -1.09
C GLY A 289 22.45 4.02 0.34
N GLY A 290 21.88 4.68 1.36
CA GLY A 290 22.03 4.28 2.77
C GLY A 290 20.84 3.46 3.31
N PHE A 291 19.66 4.08 3.42
CA PHE A 291 18.46 3.45 4.00
C PHE A 291 17.55 2.74 3.00
N GLN A 292 17.70 3.06 1.72
CA GLN A 292 17.01 2.41 0.61
C GLN A 292 18.01 1.64 -0.25
N ALA A 293 17.50 0.89 -1.22
CA ALA A 293 18.34 0.12 -2.12
C ALA A 293 19.39 0.99 -2.80
N GLN A 294 20.64 0.55 -2.77
CA GLN A 294 21.72 1.20 -3.51
C GLN A 294 21.45 1.09 -5.01
N PRO A 295 21.67 2.16 -5.79
CA PRO A 295 21.62 2.09 -7.25
C PRO A 295 22.54 0.99 -7.78
N ALA A 296 22.02 0.13 -8.64
CA ALA A 296 22.80 -0.87 -9.34
C ALA A 296 23.76 -0.20 -10.33
N VAL A 297 25.01 -0.65 -10.37
CA VAL A 297 26.04 -0.21 -11.35
C VAL A 297 26.72 -1.42 -11.98
N LYS A 298 27.25 -1.25 -13.19
CA LYS A 298 28.16 -2.20 -13.81
C LYS A 298 29.58 -1.96 -13.30
N GLN A 299 30.33 -3.04 -13.13
CA GLN A 299 31.74 -2.97 -12.77
C GLN A 299 32.56 -2.34 -13.91
N ASN A 300 33.71 -1.75 -13.55
CA ASN A 300 34.71 -1.17 -14.43
C ASN A 300 34.11 -0.21 -15.46
N THR A 301 33.11 0.56 -15.03
CA THR A 301 32.32 1.43 -15.88
C THR A 301 32.39 2.86 -15.35
N ARG A 302 32.61 3.80 -16.28
CA ARG A 302 32.57 5.23 -15.97
C ARG A 302 31.14 5.72 -16.02
N TYR A 303 30.74 6.48 -15.01
CA TYR A 303 29.44 7.12 -14.91
C TYR A 303 29.60 8.63 -14.96
N HIS A 304 28.81 9.29 -15.81
CA HIS A 304 28.67 10.72 -15.86
C HIS A 304 27.57 11.19 -14.91
N ILE A 305 27.82 12.30 -14.21
CA ILE A 305 26.96 12.84 -13.17
C ILE A 305 26.53 14.24 -13.60
N LYS A 306 25.23 14.53 -13.51
CA LYS A 306 24.67 15.87 -13.69
C LYS A 306 23.65 16.19 -12.62
N VAL A 307 23.79 17.35 -11.99
CA VAL A 307 22.84 17.85 -10.99
C VAL A 307 22.40 19.25 -11.39
N ARG A 308 21.11 19.44 -11.65
CA ARG A 308 20.57 20.76 -11.96
C ARG A 308 20.21 21.49 -10.68
N TYR A 309 20.82 22.65 -10.47
CA TYR A 309 20.68 23.39 -9.23
C TYR A 309 20.59 24.90 -9.45
N LYS A 310 20.04 25.59 -8.46
CA LYS A 310 20.16 27.05 -8.24
C LYS A 310 20.60 27.27 -6.80
N ALA A 311 21.37 28.31 -6.53
CA ALA A 311 21.97 28.53 -5.23
C ALA A 311 22.04 30.02 -4.90
N VAL A 312 21.87 30.34 -3.62
CA VAL A 312 21.97 31.72 -3.12
C VAL A 312 22.73 31.71 -1.79
N GLY A 313 23.65 32.67 -1.65
CA GLY A 313 24.40 32.88 -0.42
C GLY A 313 25.60 31.97 -0.23
N ILE A 314 26.06 31.26 -1.26
CA ILE A 314 27.24 30.40 -1.26
C ILE A 314 28.50 31.24 -1.06
N SER A 315 29.05 31.17 0.15
CA SER A 315 30.29 31.85 0.54
C SER A 315 31.15 30.93 1.41
N GLY A 316 32.44 31.19 1.49
CA GLY A 316 33.40 30.38 2.23
C GLY A 316 34.84 30.82 1.95
N PRO A 317 35.83 30.02 2.35
CA PRO A 317 35.68 28.78 3.12
C PRO A 317 35.35 29.04 4.60
N ARG A 318 34.51 28.19 5.20
CA ARG A 318 34.25 28.18 6.65
C ARG A 318 35.50 27.74 7.43
N ASN A 319 36.13 26.67 6.97
CA ASN A 319 37.39 26.17 7.49
C ASN A 319 38.53 26.61 6.56
N ALA A 320 39.30 27.62 7.00
CA ALA A 320 40.39 28.20 6.22
C ALA A 320 41.54 27.23 5.89
N ALA A 321 41.63 26.07 6.55
CA ALA A 321 42.60 25.03 6.21
C ALA A 321 42.28 24.36 4.85
N PHE A 322 41.03 24.46 4.38
CA PHE A 322 40.58 23.92 3.11
C PHE A 322 40.03 25.05 2.24
N PRO A 323 40.68 25.40 1.12
CA PRO A 323 40.34 26.62 0.38
C PRO A 323 39.04 26.52 -0.45
N ASN A 324 38.60 25.31 -0.78
CA ASN A 324 37.44 25.09 -1.66
C ASN A 324 36.14 24.97 -0.85
N TYR A 325 35.05 25.48 -1.41
CA TYR A 325 33.72 25.47 -0.82
C TYR A 325 32.64 25.55 -1.90
N GLY A 326 31.43 25.13 -1.58
CA GLY A 326 30.24 25.27 -2.44
C GLY A 326 29.41 24.01 -2.54
N PHE A 327 28.50 23.96 -3.53
CA PHE A 327 27.66 22.80 -3.78
C PHE A 327 28.44 21.67 -4.46
N VAL A 328 28.40 20.46 -3.93
CA VAL A 328 29.28 19.36 -4.37
C VAL A 328 28.53 18.04 -4.44
N ALA A 329 28.92 17.19 -5.39
CA ALA A 329 28.52 15.78 -5.43
C ALA A 329 29.67 14.91 -4.89
N LYS A 330 29.38 13.98 -3.97
CA LYS A 330 30.37 13.08 -3.37
C LYS A 330 29.90 11.63 -3.39
N VAL A 331 30.85 10.70 -3.40
CA VAL A 331 30.61 9.27 -3.19
C VAL A 331 31.40 8.80 -1.97
N GLN A 332 30.79 7.97 -1.14
CA GLN A 332 31.41 7.43 0.06
C GLN A 332 31.09 5.96 0.29
N ASN A 333 32.07 5.19 0.75
CA ASN A 333 31.81 3.83 1.23
C ASN A 333 31.10 3.91 2.59
N PRO A 334 29.96 3.21 2.78
CA PRO A 334 29.25 3.18 4.05
C PRO A 334 30.10 2.73 5.25
N ASN A 335 31.21 2.01 5.02
CA ASN A 335 32.08 1.51 6.09
C ASN A 335 33.14 2.51 6.57
N ASP A 336 33.26 3.70 5.97
CA ASP A 336 34.33 4.67 6.27
C ASP A 336 34.08 5.51 7.55
N GLY A 337 33.27 5.01 8.50
CA GLY A 337 33.16 5.51 9.87
C GLY A 337 32.36 6.81 10.11
N ASN A 338 32.37 7.77 9.17
CA ASN A 338 31.68 9.08 9.30
C ASN A 338 30.68 9.35 8.17
N TRP A 339 30.09 8.30 7.60
CA TRP A 339 29.35 8.41 6.35
C TRP A 339 28.21 9.42 6.37
N HIS A 340 27.58 9.72 7.50
CA HIS A 340 26.39 10.56 7.51
C HIS A 340 26.48 11.88 8.26
N THR A 341 27.42 12.05 9.18
CA THR A 341 27.41 13.19 10.11
C THR A 341 28.14 14.41 9.58
N ASN A 342 29.17 14.21 8.74
CA ASN A 342 30.13 15.25 8.37
C ASN A 342 30.29 15.45 6.86
N CYS A 343 29.32 15.03 6.05
CA CYS A 343 29.35 15.15 4.57
C CYS A 343 29.55 16.59 4.04
N PHE A 344 29.26 17.61 4.85
CA PHE A 344 29.46 19.03 4.55
C PHE A 344 30.84 19.56 5.01
N GLU A 345 31.61 18.76 5.73
CA GLU A 345 32.98 19.09 6.13
C GLU A 345 33.96 18.83 4.97
N PRO A 346 34.92 19.74 4.73
CA PRO A 346 35.94 19.54 3.71
C PRO A 346 37.07 18.59 4.17
N GLY A 347 37.81 18.08 3.19
CA GLY A 347 39.21 17.67 3.39
C GLY A 347 39.47 16.23 3.87
N ASP A 348 38.57 15.66 4.66
CA ASP A 348 38.68 14.25 5.08
C ASP A 348 38.04 13.32 4.03
N PRO A 349 38.78 12.37 3.41
CA PRO A 349 38.20 11.37 2.54
C PRO A 349 37.10 10.52 3.22
N SER A 350 37.12 10.40 4.54
CA SER A 350 36.05 9.76 5.33
C SER A 350 34.76 10.58 5.40
N ASN A 351 34.71 11.77 4.79
CA ASN A 351 33.50 12.61 4.65
C ASN A 351 32.96 12.58 3.20
N GLY A 352 33.42 11.61 2.41
CA GLY A 352 33.03 11.39 1.03
C GLY A 352 34.01 12.02 0.02
N LYS A 353 34.32 11.26 -1.02
CA LYS A 353 35.18 11.70 -2.13
C LYS A 353 34.36 12.50 -3.13
N ARG A 354 34.78 13.73 -3.44
CA ARG A 354 34.19 14.55 -4.49
C ARG A 354 34.24 13.84 -5.84
N VAL A 355 33.11 13.83 -6.53
CA VAL A 355 32.94 13.32 -7.90
C VAL A 355 32.48 14.39 -8.88
N SER A 356 32.05 15.56 -8.41
CA SER A 356 31.89 16.74 -9.29
C SER A 356 33.24 17.33 -9.71
N TYR A 357 33.30 17.91 -10.90
CA TYR A 357 34.52 18.56 -11.41
C TYR A 357 34.89 19.81 -10.59
N THR A 358 33.87 20.55 -10.17
CA THR A 358 33.98 21.81 -9.45
C THR A 358 33.10 21.82 -8.21
N TRP A 359 33.21 22.90 -7.43
CA TRP A 359 32.22 23.28 -6.43
C TRP A 359 31.26 24.29 -7.06
N GLY A 360 29.97 24.03 -6.95
CA GLY A 360 28.92 24.91 -7.42
C GLY A 360 28.90 26.21 -6.61
N ALA A 361 28.93 27.33 -7.31
CA ALA A 361 28.88 28.67 -6.75
C ALA A 361 27.43 29.20 -6.70
N ASP A 362 27.26 30.46 -6.29
CA ASP A 362 25.98 31.15 -6.39
C ASP A 362 25.46 31.18 -7.83
N ALA A 363 24.17 30.86 -7.99
CA ALA A 363 23.51 30.74 -9.27
C ALA A 363 22.03 31.13 -9.15
N ASN A 364 21.70 32.34 -9.63
CA ASN A 364 20.33 32.86 -9.63
C ASN A 364 19.41 32.13 -10.62
N ASN A 365 19.98 31.49 -11.65
CA ASN A 365 19.27 30.68 -12.64
C ASN A 365 19.67 29.21 -12.50
N TRP A 366 18.82 28.30 -12.96
CA TRP A 366 19.14 26.87 -13.04
C TRP A 366 20.40 26.63 -13.88
N THR A 367 21.38 25.94 -13.30
CA THR A 367 22.64 25.56 -13.93
C THR A 367 22.98 24.10 -13.60
N TRP A 368 24.00 23.54 -14.26
CA TRP A 368 24.43 22.16 -14.06
C TRP A 368 25.74 22.10 -13.27
N LEU A 369 25.75 21.26 -12.23
CA LEU A 369 26.97 20.72 -11.65
C LEU A 369 27.25 19.38 -12.32
N GLU A 370 28.42 19.22 -12.90
CA GLU A 370 28.81 17.99 -13.61
C GLU A 370 29.99 17.28 -12.95
N GLY A 371 30.10 15.98 -13.20
CA GLY A 371 31.12 15.13 -12.62
C GLY A 371 31.23 13.76 -13.26
N GLU A 372 32.17 12.98 -12.75
CA GLU A 372 32.42 11.60 -13.18
C GLU A 372 32.75 10.72 -11.97
N TRP A 373 32.33 9.45 -12.06
CA TRP A 373 32.68 8.43 -11.09
C TRP A 373 32.95 7.10 -11.79
N ASP A 374 34.09 6.47 -11.51
CA ASP A 374 34.43 5.13 -12.00
C ASP A 374 33.99 4.09 -10.97
N SER A 375 33.19 3.11 -11.40
CA SER A 375 32.62 2.11 -10.49
C SER A 375 33.64 1.11 -9.95
N GLY A 376 34.77 0.90 -10.64
CA GLY A 376 35.75 -0.12 -10.28
C GLY A 376 35.08 -1.49 -10.10
N ALA A 377 35.40 -2.23 -9.05
CA ALA A 377 34.79 -3.53 -8.79
C ALA A 377 33.37 -3.47 -8.17
N ASN A 378 32.79 -2.28 -7.98
CA ASN A 378 31.50 -2.16 -7.31
C ASN A 378 30.34 -2.64 -8.20
N ASN A 379 29.41 -3.39 -7.62
CA ASN A 379 28.11 -3.73 -8.24
C ASN A 379 27.02 -2.72 -7.87
N PHE A 380 27.25 -1.91 -6.84
CA PHE A 380 26.31 -0.89 -6.39
C PHE A 380 27.02 0.44 -6.25
N LEU A 381 26.33 1.53 -6.58
CA LEU A 381 26.79 2.87 -6.21
C LEU A 381 26.90 2.90 -4.67
N PRO A 382 28.06 3.27 -4.12
CA PRO A 382 28.16 3.57 -2.69
C PRO A 382 27.24 4.75 -2.34
N ILE A 383 27.32 5.25 -1.11
CA ILE A 383 26.44 6.36 -0.74
C ILE A 383 26.80 7.59 -1.58
N PHE A 384 25.80 8.16 -2.25
CA PHE A 384 25.96 9.34 -3.10
C PHE A 384 25.34 10.56 -2.42
N TYR A 385 26.14 11.59 -2.21
CA TYR A 385 25.75 12.83 -1.52
C TYR A 385 25.65 13.98 -2.49
N LEU A 386 24.68 14.83 -2.22
CA LEU A 386 24.65 16.23 -2.58
C LEU A 386 24.91 17.02 -1.29
N ALA A 387 25.89 17.92 -1.29
CA ALA A 387 26.30 18.62 -0.08
C ALA A 387 26.66 20.09 -0.33
N LEU A 388 26.39 20.93 0.67
CA LEU A 388 26.95 22.27 0.81
C LEU A 388 28.26 22.18 1.60
N GLU A 389 29.37 21.95 0.90
CA GLU A 389 30.67 21.71 1.53
C GLU A 389 31.37 23.02 1.90
N ASN A 390 31.84 23.11 3.14
CA ASN A 390 32.71 24.18 3.65
C ASN A 390 32.16 25.61 3.46
N VAL A 391 30.84 25.75 3.37
CA VAL A 391 30.18 27.05 3.24
C VAL A 391 30.01 27.73 4.61
N ASN A 392 30.04 29.05 4.63
CA ASN A 392 29.77 29.86 5.82
C ASN A 392 28.30 29.74 6.24
N ASN A 393 28.05 29.77 7.55
CA ASN A 393 26.70 29.65 8.14
C ASN A 393 25.84 30.92 7.95
N PHE A 394 26.46 32.08 8.09
CA PHE A 394 25.87 33.40 7.88
C PHE A 394 26.82 34.22 7.02
N THR A 395 26.33 35.31 6.44
CA THR A 395 27.06 36.28 5.61
C THR A 395 27.46 35.80 4.22
N ALA A 396 26.58 36.10 3.26
CA ALA A 396 27.00 36.35 1.88
C ALA A 396 26.75 37.82 1.52
N THR A 397 27.47 38.33 0.52
CA THR A 397 27.05 39.54 -0.19
C THR A 397 26.41 39.09 -1.49
N VAL A 398 25.08 39.14 -1.58
CA VAL A 398 24.33 38.77 -2.80
C VAL A 398 24.07 40.05 -3.58
N ASN A 399 24.57 40.13 -4.82
CA ASN A 399 24.45 41.31 -5.69
C ASN A 399 24.91 42.63 -5.04
N GLY A 400 25.94 42.59 -4.18
CA GLY A 400 26.45 43.78 -3.49
C GLY A 400 25.69 44.19 -2.23
N GLN A 401 24.71 43.40 -1.77
CA GLN A 401 23.92 43.67 -0.54
C GLN A 401 24.16 42.59 0.53
N PRO A 402 24.11 42.92 1.83
CA PRO A 402 24.19 41.93 2.91
C PRO A 402 23.05 40.92 2.83
N TYR A 403 23.39 39.63 2.76
CA TYR A 403 22.46 38.52 2.84
C TYR A 403 22.55 37.91 4.25
N ASN A 404 21.52 38.14 5.06
CA ASN A 404 21.46 37.75 6.47
C ASN A 404 20.72 36.42 6.71
N TRP A 405 20.68 35.55 5.71
CA TRP A 405 20.05 34.23 5.77
C TRP A 405 21.08 33.13 5.48
N HIS A 406 20.74 31.88 5.80
CA HIS A 406 21.61 30.72 5.57
C HIS A 406 21.79 30.45 4.07
N PRO A 407 22.97 29.98 3.61
CA PRO A 407 23.15 29.54 2.24
C PRO A 407 22.19 28.40 1.93
N TYR A 408 21.57 28.44 0.75
CA TYR A 408 20.71 27.36 0.29
C TYR A 408 20.97 26.98 -1.16
N VAL A 409 20.70 25.71 -1.45
CA VAL A 409 20.69 25.14 -2.80
C VAL A 409 19.34 24.48 -3.02
N HIS A 410 18.74 24.75 -4.16
CA HIS A 410 17.60 24.00 -4.67
C HIS A 410 18.05 23.11 -5.83
N ILE A 411 17.58 21.88 -5.86
CA ILE A 411 17.83 20.87 -6.89
C ILE A 411 16.48 20.40 -7.41
N ASP A 412 16.34 20.26 -8.72
CA ASP A 412 15.13 19.70 -9.33
C ASP A 412 15.40 18.43 -10.16
N GLN A 413 16.66 18.17 -10.52
CA GLN A 413 17.03 17.01 -11.33
C GLN A 413 18.43 16.48 -10.99
N VAL A 414 18.54 15.16 -10.89
CA VAL A 414 19.80 14.42 -10.71
C VAL A 414 19.88 13.31 -11.75
N PHE A 415 21.03 13.22 -12.42
CA PHE A 415 21.35 12.19 -13.41
C PHE A 415 22.68 11.54 -13.08
N ILE A 416 22.69 10.20 -13.08
CA ILE A 416 23.91 9.39 -13.11
C ILE A 416 23.70 8.30 -14.16
N GLY A 417 24.54 8.25 -15.18
CA GLY A 417 24.40 7.28 -16.28
C GLY A 417 25.75 6.87 -16.86
N GLU A 418 25.83 5.69 -17.46
CA GLU A 418 27.07 5.20 -18.08
C GLU A 418 27.57 6.17 -19.15
N GLU A 419 28.87 6.45 -19.18
CA GLU A 419 29.49 7.14 -20.31
C GLU A 419 29.63 6.16 -21.48
N LEU A 420 28.81 6.33 -22.52
CA LEU A 420 28.82 5.48 -23.72
C LEU A 420 29.72 6.05 -24.82
N GLY A 421 30.35 7.20 -24.59
CA GLY A 421 31.20 7.91 -25.54
C GLY A 421 30.42 8.86 -26.46
N ASN A 422 31.14 9.86 -26.98
CA ASN A 422 30.60 10.90 -27.85
C ASN A 422 29.42 11.70 -27.25
N GLY A 423 29.41 11.87 -25.91
CA GLY A 423 28.35 12.58 -25.21
C GLY A 423 27.03 11.81 -25.11
N ASN A 424 27.05 10.50 -25.37
CA ASN A 424 25.90 9.62 -25.15
C ASN A 424 25.99 8.98 -23.77
N TYR A 425 24.86 8.93 -23.08
CA TYR A 425 24.79 8.38 -21.73
C TYR A 425 23.79 7.23 -21.63
N GLY A 426 24.07 6.28 -20.75
CA GLY A 426 23.14 5.21 -20.38
C GLY A 426 21.92 5.71 -19.61
N MET A 427 21.09 4.76 -19.16
CA MET A 427 19.93 5.06 -18.33
C MET A 427 20.33 5.69 -17.00
N ASN A 428 19.46 6.57 -16.49
CA ASN A 428 19.65 7.17 -15.17
C ASN A 428 19.46 6.10 -14.08
N ILE A 429 20.51 5.84 -13.30
CA ILE A 429 20.48 4.84 -12.21
C ILE A 429 19.92 5.40 -10.89
N VAL A 430 19.74 6.72 -10.81
CA VAL A 430 19.27 7.41 -9.60
C VAL A 430 17.83 7.04 -9.27
N THR A 431 17.56 6.74 -8.00
CA THR A 431 16.19 6.57 -7.49
C THR A 431 15.58 7.94 -7.23
N LYS A 432 14.35 8.15 -7.73
CA LYS A 432 13.68 9.47 -7.78
C LYS A 432 14.58 10.57 -8.33
N PRO A 433 14.91 10.53 -9.65
CA PRO A 433 15.87 11.46 -10.26
C PRO A 433 15.31 12.86 -10.53
N SER A 434 14.00 13.00 -10.67
CA SER A 434 13.31 14.29 -10.78
C SER A 434 12.61 14.58 -9.47
N MET A 435 12.70 15.82 -8.98
CA MET A 435 12.04 16.23 -7.74
C MET A 435 10.53 16.47 -7.92
N GLU A 436 10.02 16.42 -9.15
CA GLU A 436 8.59 16.48 -9.48
C GLU A 436 7.87 15.17 -9.16
N HIS A 437 7.87 14.79 -7.88
CA HIS A 437 7.47 13.47 -7.38
C HIS A 437 6.00 13.09 -7.62
N LEU A 438 5.14 14.06 -7.92
CA LEU A 438 3.74 13.84 -8.28
C LEU A 438 3.52 13.56 -9.77
N THR A 439 4.56 13.71 -10.60
CA THR A 439 4.44 13.64 -12.08
C THR A 439 4.91 12.32 -12.69
N TYR A 440 5.37 11.37 -11.87
CA TYR A 440 5.78 10.03 -12.31
C TYR A 440 5.71 9.00 -11.17
N PHE A 441 5.76 7.72 -11.54
CA PHE A 441 5.86 6.59 -10.63
C PHE A 441 7.26 5.97 -10.69
N MET A 442 7.86 5.63 -9.54
CA MET A 442 9.22 5.07 -9.49
C MET A 442 9.26 3.62 -9.97
N GLU A 443 9.69 3.40 -11.23
CA GLU A 443 9.67 2.09 -11.89
C GLU A 443 10.48 1.00 -11.17
N ARG A 444 11.65 1.33 -10.60
CA ARG A 444 12.48 0.34 -9.86
C ARG A 444 11.75 -0.22 -8.64
N ASN A 445 11.12 0.66 -7.85
CA ASN A 445 10.40 0.24 -6.65
C ASN A 445 9.07 -0.44 -7.01
N ALA A 446 8.41 -0.02 -8.08
CA ALA A 446 7.24 -0.71 -8.60
C ALA A 446 7.58 -2.10 -9.18
N TYR A 447 8.76 -2.27 -9.79
CA TYR A 447 9.29 -3.57 -10.21
C TYR A 447 9.61 -4.46 -9.01
N ALA A 448 10.25 -3.90 -7.99
CA ALA A 448 10.53 -4.61 -6.74
C ALA A 448 9.23 -5.10 -6.07
N PHE A 449 8.18 -4.29 -6.04
CA PHE A 449 6.89 -4.70 -5.50
C PHE A 449 6.17 -5.76 -6.36
N ASP A 450 6.36 -5.78 -7.70
CA ASP A 450 5.88 -6.89 -8.54
C ASP A 450 6.41 -8.25 -8.04
N LYS A 451 7.66 -8.30 -7.55
CA LYS A 451 8.28 -9.52 -6.99
C LYS A 451 7.69 -9.91 -5.64
N ALA A 452 7.53 -8.94 -4.74
CA ALA A 452 6.90 -9.17 -3.43
C ALA A 452 5.45 -9.67 -3.59
N LEU A 453 4.67 -9.10 -4.50
CA LEU A 453 3.30 -9.53 -4.78
C LEU A 453 3.24 -10.96 -5.35
N GLU A 454 4.21 -11.35 -6.18
CA GLU A 454 4.32 -12.72 -6.67
C GLU A 454 4.66 -13.71 -5.55
N LEU A 455 5.53 -13.34 -4.60
CA LEU A 455 5.77 -14.15 -3.40
C LEU A 455 4.53 -14.28 -2.53
N ALA A 456 3.74 -13.20 -2.36
CA ALA A 456 2.49 -13.27 -1.62
C ALA A 456 1.53 -14.30 -2.25
N ARG A 457 1.39 -14.26 -3.59
CA ARG A 457 0.61 -15.23 -4.37
C ARG A 457 1.08 -16.67 -4.14
N GLN A 458 2.39 -16.92 -4.24
CA GLN A 458 2.96 -18.26 -4.06
C GLN A 458 2.73 -18.85 -2.67
N ASN A 459 2.53 -18.01 -1.66
CA ASN A 459 2.38 -18.41 -0.27
C ASN A 459 0.96 -18.23 0.29
N ASN A 460 -0.04 -17.96 -0.57
CA ASN A 460 -1.43 -17.72 -0.16
C ASN A 460 -1.59 -16.59 0.86
N VAL A 461 -0.75 -15.55 0.72
CA VAL A 461 -0.80 -14.31 1.50
C VAL A 461 -1.51 -13.24 0.66
N TYR A 462 -2.37 -12.47 1.32
CA TYR A 462 -3.18 -11.40 0.76
C TYR A 462 -2.79 -10.08 1.43
N LEU A 463 -2.58 -9.05 0.62
CA LEU A 463 -2.04 -7.78 1.09
C LEU A 463 -3.15 -6.73 1.23
N LYS A 464 -3.25 -6.13 2.41
CA LYS A 464 -3.94 -4.86 2.64
C LYS A 464 -2.90 -3.76 2.54
N LEU A 465 -3.03 -2.87 1.56
CA LEU A 465 -1.99 -1.91 1.18
C LEU A 465 -2.38 -0.49 1.60
N VAL A 466 -1.62 0.12 2.51
CA VAL A 466 -1.68 1.56 2.78
C VAL A 466 -0.97 2.30 1.65
N ILE A 467 -1.68 3.17 0.92
CA ILE A 467 -1.18 3.70 -0.36
C ILE A 467 -0.73 5.17 -0.33
N LEU A 468 -1.08 5.93 0.72
CA LEU A 468 -0.69 7.33 0.94
C LEU A 468 -0.47 7.58 2.45
N ASP A 469 0.08 8.75 2.78
CA ASP A 469 0.25 9.23 4.16
C ASP A 469 -0.31 10.65 4.30
N LYS A 470 -1.12 10.90 5.35
CA LYS A 470 -1.86 12.16 5.55
C LYS A 470 -1.01 13.44 5.56
N ASN A 471 0.25 13.34 5.98
CA ASN A 471 1.20 14.46 6.03
C ASN A 471 2.11 14.51 4.79
N GLU A 472 1.62 14.10 3.62
CA GLU A 472 2.32 14.20 2.33
C GLU A 472 2.76 15.67 2.10
N GLN A 473 4.07 15.93 1.95
CA GLN A 473 4.59 17.31 1.96
C GLN A 473 4.08 18.16 0.81
N ILE A 474 4.11 17.63 -0.42
CA ILE A 474 3.86 18.41 -1.64
C ILE A 474 2.35 18.66 -1.81
N GLU A 475 1.53 17.63 -1.66
CA GLU A 475 0.07 17.68 -1.78
C GLU A 475 -0.55 18.62 -0.74
N ASN A 476 0.02 18.68 0.47
CA ASN A 476 -0.43 19.62 1.50
C ASN A 476 -0.05 21.09 1.25
N GLU A 477 0.91 21.33 0.35
CA GLU A 477 1.33 22.66 -0.08
C GLU A 477 0.66 23.12 -1.39
N ILE A 478 -0.25 22.34 -1.96
CA ILE A 478 -1.00 22.71 -3.17
C ILE A 478 -2.43 23.11 -2.78
N GLY A 479 -2.79 24.37 -3.01
CA GLY A 479 -4.13 24.89 -2.77
C GLY A 479 -5.17 24.33 -3.75
N TYR A 480 -6.45 24.51 -3.43
CA TYR A 480 -7.56 24.06 -4.29
C TYR A 480 -7.60 24.73 -5.67
N ASP A 481 -6.98 25.91 -5.81
CA ASP A 481 -6.80 26.63 -7.06
C ASP A 481 -5.61 26.12 -7.89
N GLY A 482 -4.91 25.10 -7.40
CA GLY A 482 -3.74 24.51 -8.06
C GLY A 482 -2.45 25.28 -7.85
N ASN A 483 -2.46 26.40 -7.13
CA ASN A 483 -1.26 27.18 -6.82
C ASN A 483 -0.64 26.71 -5.50
N LYS A 484 0.54 27.24 -5.17
CA LYS A 484 1.16 27.01 -3.86
C LYS A 484 0.27 27.60 -2.76
N ALA A 485 -0.10 26.78 -1.78
CA ALA A 485 -0.84 27.19 -0.60
C ALA A 485 0.00 28.11 0.29
N SER A 486 -0.67 29.00 1.03
CA SER A 486 -0.01 29.92 1.98
C SER A 486 0.61 29.19 3.18
N SER A 487 0.14 27.98 3.47
CA SER A 487 0.60 27.12 4.55
C SER A 487 0.29 25.66 4.23
N PHE A 488 1.03 24.76 4.87
CA PHE A 488 0.72 23.33 4.91
C PHE A 488 -0.64 23.10 5.59
N ASP A 489 -1.53 22.32 4.97
CA ASP A 489 -2.83 21.94 5.54
C ASP A 489 -3.30 20.58 5.01
N ASN A 490 -3.54 19.62 5.92
CA ASN A 490 -4.08 18.28 5.63
C ASN A 490 -5.38 18.29 4.81
N ASN A 491 -6.16 19.37 4.83
CA ASN A 491 -7.33 19.50 3.96
C ASN A 491 -6.97 19.62 2.47
N ASN A 492 -5.79 20.15 2.12
CA ASN A 492 -5.31 20.16 0.74
C ASN A 492 -5.06 18.73 0.25
N PHE A 493 -4.41 17.90 1.07
CA PHE A 493 -4.21 16.46 0.81
C PHE A 493 -5.54 15.69 0.69
N TYR A 494 -6.45 15.85 1.66
CA TYR A 494 -7.75 15.19 1.61
C TYR A 494 -8.60 15.68 0.42
N GLY A 495 -8.38 16.92 -0.01
CA GLY A 495 -9.06 17.58 -1.11
C GLY A 495 -10.32 18.34 -0.68
N ASN A 496 -10.81 19.18 -1.59
CA ASN A 496 -12.00 20.00 -1.39
C ASN A 496 -13.28 19.18 -1.54
N TYR A 497 -13.54 18.30 -0.57
CA TYR A 497 -14.62 17.31 -0.62
C TYR A 497 -14.61 16.50 -1.92
N ARG A 498 -15.59 16.72 -2.80
CA ARG A 498 -15.78 16.01 -4.08
C ARG A 498 -15.40 16.84 -5.29
N ALA A 499 -14.94 18.08 -5.10
CA ALA A 499 -14.44 18.90 -6.20
C ALA A 499 -13.09 18.34 -6.69
N MET A 500 -12.90 18.31 -8.01
CA MET A 500 -11.64 17.91 -8.61
C MET A 500 -10.60 19.03 -8.41
N THR A 501 -9.63 18.80 -7.52
CA THR A 501 -8.44 19.66 -7.32
C THR A 501 -7.23 19.04 -8.03
N ALA A 502 -6.14 19.80 -8.19
CA ALA A 502 -4.87 19.25 -8.69
C ALA A 502 -4.40 18.04 -7.87
N VAL A 503 -4.46 18.13 -6.54
CA VAL A 503 -4.12 17.02 -5.63
C VAL A 503 -4.98 15.79 -5.90
N ARG A 504 -6.32 15.96 -6.00
CA ARG A 504 -7.22 14.84 -6.31
C ARG A 504 -6.91 14.22 -7.67
N TRP A 505 -6.53 15.03 -8.66
CA TRP A 505 -6.14 14.55 -9.98
C TRP A 505 -4.88 13.68 -9.92
N TYR A 506 -3.84 14.12 -9.20
CA TYR A 506 -2.63 13.32 -8.99
C TYR A 506 -2.92 12.02 -8.23
N GLN A 507 -3.77 12.08 -7.19
CA GLN A 507 -4.22 10.88 -6.48
C GLN A 507 -4.99 9.92 -7.40
N GLN A 508 -5.87 10.40 -8.29
CA GLN A 508 -6.55 9.55 -9.27
C GLN A 508 -5.59 8.95 -10.30
N ALA A 509 -4.54 9.67 -10.70
CA ALA A 509 -3.49 9.12 -11.54
C ALA A 509 -2.75 7.98 -10.81
N TRP A 510 -2.44 8.15 -9.51
CA TRP A 510 -1.87 7.10 -8.67
C TRP A 510 -2.81 5.89 -8.51
N TRP A 511 -4.09 6.11 -8.20
CA TRP A 511 -5.09 5.04 -8.10
C TRP A 511 -5.26 4.28 -9.42
N ARG A 512 -5.19 4.99 -10.54
CA ARG A 512 -5.20 4.37 -11.87
C ARG A 512 -3.98 3.47 -12.07
N TYR A 513 -2.79 3.93 -11.68
CA TYR A 513 -1.57 3.16 -11.78
C TYR A 513 -1.61 1.90 -10.90
N LEU A 514 -2.09 2.01 -9.65
CA LEU A 514 -2.34 0.88 -8.75
C LEU A 514 -3.21 -0.19 -9.43
N GLN A 515 -4.37 0.23 -9.97
CA GLN A 515 -5.28 -0.68 -10.65
C GLN A 515 -4.69 -1.27 -11.93
N ALA A 516 -3.92 -0.49 -12.70
CA ALA A 516 -3.29 -0.93 -13.94
C ALA A 516 -2.18 -1.96 -13.72
N ARG A 517 -1.31 -1.72 -12.75
CA ARG A 517 -0.12 -2.54 -12.50
C ARG A 517 -0.42 -3.75 -11.62
N TRP A 518 -1.19 -3.56 -10.54
CA TRP A 518 -1.41 -4.61 -9.52
C TRP A 518 -2.86 -5.01 -9.34
N GLY A 519 -3.82 -4.23 -9.85
CA GLY A 519 -5.25 -4.52 -9.73
C GLY A 519 -5.70 -5.86 -10.32
N TYR A 520 -4.90 -6.50 -11.18
CA TYR A 520 -5.19 -7.87 -11.65
C TYR A 520 -5.06 -8.95 -10.56
N SER A 521 -4.36 -8.69 -9.45
CA SER A 521 -3.96 -9.76 -8.53
C SER A 521 -5.02 -10.00 -7.45
N PRO A 522 -5.60 -11.21 -7.33
CA PRO A 522 -6.47 -11.56 -6.21
C PRO A 522 -5.78 -11.52 -4.85
N ASN A 523 -4.44 -11.51 -4.82
CA ASN A 523 -3.62 -11.43 -3.59
C ASN A 523 -3.48 -10.01 -3.04
N ILE A 524 -4.20 -9.05 -3.59
CA ILE A 524 -4.50 -7.79 -2.91
C ILE A 524 -5.90 -7.93 -2.32
N HIS A 525 -5.99 -7.80 -1.00
CA HIS A 525 -7.26 -7.78 -0.27
C HIS A 525 -7.96 -6.43 -0.45
N SER A 526 -7.21 -5.35 -0.22
CA SER A 526 -7.76 -3.99 -0.23
C SER A 526 -6.68 -2.92 -0.41
N PHE A 527 -7.11 -1.76 -0.90
CA PHE A 527 -6.35 -0.52 -0.83
C PHE A 527 -6.89 0.34 0.32
N GLU A 528 -6.03 0.71 1.24
CA GLU A 528 -6.29 1.61 2.36
C GLU A 528 -5.72 2.99 2.01
N VAL A 529 -6.56 4.03 2.00
CA VAL A 529 -6.19 5.38 1.54
C VAL A 529 -4.98 5.90 2.32
N VAL A 530 -5.11 5.99 3.65
CA VAL A 530 -4.05 6.41 4.57
C VAL A 530 -4.11 5.61 5.86
N ASN A 531 -2.96 5.49 6.51
CA ASN A 531 -2.87 5.06 7.89
C ASN A 531 -3.23 6.22 8.83
N GLU A 532 -4.08 5.95 9.81
CA GLU A 532 -4.27 6.80 10.98
C GLU A 532 -4.66 8.26 10.69
N ALA A 533 -5.63 8.48 9.79
CA ALA A 533 -6.22 9.79 9.62
C ALA A 533 -6.67 10.39 10.97
N GLY A 534 -6.68 11.72 11.05
CA GLY A 534 -7.30 12.40 12.17
C GLY A 534 -8.82 12.12 12.17
N PRO A 535 -9.44 11.81 13.32
CA PRO A 535 -10.89 11.70 13.37
C PRO A 535 -11.55 13.08 13.23
N GLY A 536 -12.79 13.10 12.76
CA GLY A 536 -13.60 14.29 12.53
C GLY A 536 -13.31 15.03 11.20
N TYR A 537 -12.33 14.61 10.40
CA TYR A 537 -12.02 15.24 9.11
C TYR A 537 -12.97 14.74 8.01
N THR A 538 -14.07 15.45 7.78
CA THR A 538 -15.07 15.07 6.77
C THR A 538 -14.58 15.14 5.32
N ASN A 539 -13.54 15.95 5.04
CA ASN A 539 -12.83 15.92 3.75
C ASN A 539 -12.18 14.55 3.50
N HIS A 540 -11.61 13.94 4.55
CA HIS A 540 -11.05 12.60 4.46
C HIS A 540 -12.13 11.55 4.18
N TYR A 541 -13.33 11.68 4.76
CA TYR A 541 -14.46 10.80 4.45
C TYR A 541 -14.85 10.87 2.97
N ALA A 542 -14.93 12.09 2.42
CA ALA A 542 -15.16 12.29 1.00
C ALA A 542 -14.01 11.71 0.15
N GLN A 543 -12.76 11.82 0.62
CA GLN A 543 -11.61 11.25 -0.07
C GLN A 543 -11.70 9.74 -0.25
N VAL A 544 -11.95 8.99 0.83
CA VAL A 544 -12.04 7.54 0.77
C VAL A 544 -13.23 7.07 -0.07
N ASP A 545 -14.37 7.76 -0.02
CA ASP A 545 -15.52 7.39 -0.85
C ASP A 545 -15.28 7.67 -2.34
N GLU A 546 -14.65 8.80 -2.69
CA GLU A 546 -14.26 9.10 -4.07
C GLU A 546 -13.19 8.13 -4.60
N MET A 547 -12.25 7.66 -3.76
CA MET A 547 -11.35 6.57 -4.13
C MET A 547 -12.13 5.28 -4.41
N GLY A 548 -13.13 4.95 -3.58
CA GLY A 548 -14.05 3.83 -3.81
C GLY A 548 -14.80 3.95 -5.14
N LYS A 549 -15.40 5.11 -5.44
CA LYS A 549 -16.05 5.36 -6.75
C LYS A 549 -15.06 5.16 -7.90
N PHE A 550 -13.85 5.67 -7.74
CA PHE A 550 -12.83 5.60 -8.77
C PHE A 550 -12.40 4.15 -9.04
N LEU A 551 -12.00 3.41 -8.00
CA LEU A 551 -11.49 2.05 -8.11
C LEU A 551 -12.57 1.01 -8.42
N HIS A 552 -13.83 1.28 -8.08
CA HIS A 552 -14.94 0.36 -8.42
C HIS A 552 -15.51 0.60 -9.82
N CYS A 553 -15.45 1.83 -10.35
CA CYS A 553 -16.13 2.22 -11.58
C CYS A 553 -15.28 3.08 -12.53
N THR A 554 -14.85 4.28 -12.11
CA THR A 554 -14.28 5.29 -13.02
C THR A 554 -13.01 4.80 -13.73
N VAL A 555 -12.15 4.08 -13.03
CA VAL A 555 -10.92 3.50 -13.58
C VAL A 555 -11.19 2.50 -14.71
N PHE A 556 -12.38 1.87 -14.70
CA PHE A 556 -12.88 0.93 -15.72
C PHE A 556 -13.77 1.63 -16.77
N GLY A 557 -13.74 2.96 -16.86
CA GLY A 557 -14.50 3.71 -17.86
C GLY A 557 -16.00 3.83 -17.56
N ILE A 558 -16.42 3.53 -16.33
CA ILE A 558 -17.82 3.61 -15.90
C ILE A 558 -18.00 4.86 -15.05
N ALA A 559 -18.82 5.80 -15.50
CA ALA A 559 -19.09 7.02 -14.75
C ALA A 559 -19.95 6.71 -13.51
N VAL A 560 -19.66 7.41 -12.40
CA VAL A 560 -20.50 7.45 -11.20
C VAL A 560 -20.99 8.88 -11.05
N ALA A 561 -22.25 9.06 -10.66
CA ALA A 561 -22.78 10.39 -10.38
C ALA A 561 -21.97 11.09 -9.28
N SER A 562 -21.85 12.42 -9.39
CA SER A 562 -21.21 13.24 -8.37
C SER A 562 -22.11 13.41 -7.14
N GLY A 563 -21.49 13.76 -6.00
CA GLY A 563 -22.21 14.00 -4.75
C GLY A 563 -22.24 12.81 -3.80
N ASP A 564 -22.84 13.05 -2.64
CA ASP A 564 -22.98 12.06 -1.57
C ASP A 564 -24.00 10.97 -1.93
N GLY A 565 -23.78 9.76 -1.38
CA GLY A 565 -24.68 8.62 -1.55
C GLY A 565 -24.67 7.99 -2.94
N GLN A 566 -23.81 8.45 -3.85
CA GLN A 566 -23.68 7.87 -5.17
C GLN A 566 -22.79 6.62 -5.12
N LYS A 567 -23.40 5.45 -5.28
CA LYS A 567 -22.72 4.16 -5.24
C LYS A 567 -22.37 3.68 -6.65
N CYS A 568 -21.15 3.16 -6.82
CA CYS A 568 -20.81 2.35 -7.98
C CYS A 568 -21.58 1.01 -7.92
N ASN A 569 -22.50 0.80 -8.87
CA ASN A 569 -23.27 -0.45 -8.98
C ASN A 569 -22.69 -1.43 -10.00
N ALA A 570 -21.62 -1.04 -10.71
CA ALA A 570 -20.98 -1.91 -11.68
C ALA A 570 -20.19 -3.02 -10.99
N THR A 571 -20.04 -4.13 -11.70
CA THR A 571 -19.16 -5.23 -11.32
C THR A 571 -18.06 -5.33 -12.37
N HIS A 572 -16.82 -5.37 -11.88
CA HIS A 572 -15.64 -5.63 -12.69
C HIS A 572 -14.87 -6.77 -11.99
N PRO A 573 -14.38 -7.78 -12.72
CA PRO A 573 -13.75 -8.95 -12.10
C PRO A 573 -12.52 -8.60 -11.27
N ASN A 574 -11.79 -7.54 -11.64
CA ASN A 574 -10.57 -7.10 -10.97
C ASN A 574 -10.76 -5.92 -10.00
N ARG A 575 -11.99 -5.67 -9.51
CA ARG A 575 -12.21 -4.59 -8.53
C ARG A 575 -11.68 -5.02 -7.16
N HIS A 576 -11.13 -4.07 -6.41
CA HIS A 576 -10.58 -4.27 -5.06
C HIS A 576 -11.38 -3.51 -4.02
N LEU A 577 -11.34 -4.00 -2.77
CA LEU A 577 -11.94 -3.32 -1.63
C LEU A 577 -11.20 -2.03 -1.27
N VAL A 578 -11.93 -1.02 -0.78
CA VAL A 578 -11.42 0.26 -0.32
C VAL A 578 -11.78 0.53 1.13
N SER A 579 -10.81 1.02 1.91
CA SER A 579 -11.04 1.53 3.27
C SER A 579 -9.99 2.59 3.67
N THR A 580 -9.97 2.97 4.93
CA THR A 580 -9.04 3.91 5.58
C THR A 580 -9.01 3.64 7.07
N SER A 581 -8.06 4.19 7.82
CA SER A 581 -8.00 4.05 9.29
C SER A 581 -7.83 5.39 10.00
N PHE A 582 -8.05 5.38 11.32
CA PHE A 582 -7.93 6.54 12.22
C PHE A 582 -7.09 6.17 13.44
N TRP A 583 -6.27 7.09 13.96
CA TRP A 583 -5.41 6.80 15.12
C TRP A 583 -6.18 6.52 16.42
N TYR A 584 -7.45 6.94 16.50
CA TYR A 584 -8.38 6.52 17.56
C TYR A 584 -9.83 6.72 17.15
N GLY A 585 -10.73 6.11 17.92
CA GLY A 585 -12.17 6.35 17.86
C GLY A 585 -12.92 5.50 16.84
N PHE A 586 -14.25 5.58 16.89
CA PHE A 586 -15.15 4.95 15.92
C PHE A 586 -15.90 6.03 15.14
N GLU A 587 -15.43 6.31 13.92
CA GLU A 587 -15.94 7.36 13.05
C GLU A 587 -17.32 7.00 12.44
N SER A 588 -18.37 7.04 13.26
CA SER A 588 -19.72 6.66 12.85
C SER A 588 -20.24 7.47 11.67
N GLY A 589 -19.78 8.72 11.51
CA GLY A 589 -20.09 9.60 10.39
C GLY A 589 -19.54 9.11 9.04
N LEU A 590 -18.54 8.22 9.05
CA LEU A 590 -18.05 7.51 7.87
C LEU A 590 -18.68 6.12 7.79
N TRP A 591 -18.52 5.31 8.83
CA TRP A 591 -18.79 3.87 8.78
C TRP A 591 -20.27 3.54 8.53
N ARG A 592 -21.18 4.33 9.11
CA ARG A 592 -22.63 4.08 9.03
C ARG A 592 -23.33 4.93 7.99
N SER A 593 -22.63 5.91 7.44
CA SER A 593 -23.25 6.96 6.66
C SER A 593 -23.60 6.50 5.26
N SER A 594 -24.84 6.74 4.85
CA SER A 594 -25.27 6.57 3.47
C SER A 594 -24.57 7.53 2.51
N ASN A 595 -23.88 8.58 3.01
CA ASN A 595 -23.17 9.53 2.17
C ASN A 595 -21.90 8.93 1.54
N TYR A 596 -21.34 7.87 2.15
CA TYR A 596 -20.08 7.25 1.74
C TYR A 596 -20.24 5.74 1.41
N PRO A 597 -21.10 5.38 0.43
CA PRO A 597 -21.48 4.00 0.18
C PRO A 597 -20.42 3.15 -0.53
N ASN A 598 -19.29 3.74 -0.93
CA ASN A 598 -18.21 3.06 -1.66
C ASN A 598 -17.03 2.66 -0.75
N VAL A 599 -17.17 2.83 0.57
CA VAL A 599 -16.20 2.34 1.57
C VAL A 599 -16.64 0.96 2.05
N ASP A 600 -15.85 -0.07 1.79
CA ASP A 600 -16.33 -1.45 1.85
C ASP A 600 -16.33 -2.07 3.24
N TYR A 601 -15.39 -1.70 4.10
CA TYR A 601 -15.29 -2.20 5.48
C TYR A 601 -14.79 -1.12 6.42
N ALA A 602 -15.16 -1.23 7.70
CA ALA A 602 -14.67 -0.36 8.75
C ALA A 602 -13.35 -0.88 9.30
N ASP A 603 -12.42 0.04 9.53
CA ASP A 603 -11.10 -0.26 10.03
C ASP A 603 -10.74 0.69 11.17
N ILE A 604 -10.51 0.11 12.36
CA ILE A 604 -10.36 0.84 13.61
C ILE A 604 -9.04 0.50 14.29
N HIS A 605 -8.45 1.48 14.96
CA HIS A 605 -7.25 1.29 15.77
C HIS A 605 -7.63 1.39 17.25
N VAL A 606 -7.44 0.29 17.98
CA VAL A 606 -7.77 0.21 19.41
C VAL A 606 -6.73 -0.65 20.11
N TYR A 607 -5.87 -0.02 20.89
CA TYR A 607 -4.87 -0.69 21.71
C TYR A 607 -5.46 -1.12 23.07
N ILE A 608 -4.84 -2.11 23.71
CA ILE A 608 -5.28 -2.70 24.97
C ILE A 608 -4.26 -2.36 26.06
N PRO A 609 -4.45 -1.25 26.80
CA PRO A 609 -3.48 -0.76 27.77
C PRO A 609 -3.61 -1.43 29.13
N LYS A 610 -2.48 -1.82 29.73
CA LYS A 610 -2.40 -2.45 31.05
C LYS A 610 -2.88 -1.55 32.19
N ASP A 611 -2.56 -0.27 32.13
CA ASP A 611 -2.79 0.69 33.22
C ASP A 611 -4.25 1.11 33.34
N THR A 612 -4.95 1.30 32.23
CA THR A 612 -6.36 1.72 32.23
C THR A 612 -7.35 0.60 31.92
N ASP A 613 -6.91 -0.51 31.33
CA ASP A 613 -7.76 -1.66 30.98
C ASP A 613 -7.13 -3.02 31.35
N PRO A 614 -6.85 -3.27 32.64
CA PRO A 614 -6.21 -4.50 33.10
C PRO A 614 -7.05 -5.76 32.85
N THR A 615 -8.36 -5.62 32.68
CA THR A 615 -9.30 -6.72 32.42
C THR A 615 -9.12 -7.25 31.00
N HIS A 616 -9.27 -6.41 29.97
CA HIS A 616 -9.08 -6.83 28.58
C HIS A 616 -7.61 -7.10 28.28
N PHE A 617 -6.68 -6.41 28.95
CA PHE A 617 -5.26 -6.73 28.89
C PHE A 617 -4.98 -8.17 29.36
N GLY A 618 -5.63 -8.61 30.44
CA GLY A 618 -5.48 -9.96 30.98
C GLY A 618 -6.23 -11.05 30.20
N ASP A 619 -7.39 -10.73 29.62
CA ASP A 619 -8.22 -11.66 28.83
C ASP A 619 -8.45 -11.13 27.41
N THR A 620 -7.52 -11.48 26.51
CA THR A 620 -7.54 -11.05 25.10
C THR A 620 -8.76 -11.56 24.33
N ALA A 621 -9.35 -12.69 24.72
CA ALA A 621 -10.57 -13.19 24.10
C ALA A 621 -11.78 -12.30 24.42
N LEU A 622 -11.86 -11.81 25.67
CA LEU A 622 -12.88 -10.84 26.08
C LEU A 622 -12.70 -9.51 25.33
N SER A 623 -11.45 -9.05 25.16
CA SER A 623 -11.16 -7.84 24.37
C SER A 623 -11.75 -7.89 22.97
N THR A 624 -11.57 -9.02 22.27
CA THR A 624 -12.12 -9.24 20.94
C THR A 624 -13.65 -9.30 20.95
N LEU A 625 -14.26 -10.00 21.92
CA LEU A 625 -15.71 -10.10 22.02
C LEU A 625 -16.36 -8.73 22.26
N ASP A 626 -15.93 -8.02 23.29
CA ASP A 626 -16.61 -6.80 23.75
C ASP A 626 -16.49 -5.69 22.71
N LEU A 627 -15.32 -5.55 22.07
CA LEU A 627 -15.14 -4.59 20.98
C LEU A 627 -16.01 -4.95 19.75
N GLY A 628 -16.06 -6.24 19.42
CA GLY A 628 -16.92 -6.73 18.35
C GLY A 628 -18.42 -6.50 18.63
N LEU A 629 -18.87 -6.66 19.87
CA LEU A 629 -20.25 -6.37 20.27
C LEU A 629 -20.55 -4.87 20.32
N ALA A 630 -19.55 -4.02 20.54
CA ALA A 630 -19.71 -2.57 20.51
C ALA A 630 -19.91 -2.03 19.08
N TYR A 631 -19.15 -2.55 18.11
CA TYR A 631 -19.05 -1.94 16.77
C TYR A 631 -19.34 -2.88 15.59
N GLY A 632 -19.65 -4.16 15.86
CA GLY A 632 -19.89 -5.19 14.85
C GLY A 632 -20.97 -4.83 13.82
N ALA A 633 -20.88 -5.44 12.64
CA ALA A 633 -21.72 -5.10 11.48
C ALA A 633 -23.22 -5.14 11.76
N LYS A 634 -23.68 -6.10 12.58
CA LYS A 634 -25.10 -6.32 12.91
C LYS A 634 -25.53 -5.67 14.23
N GLN A 635 -24.64 -4.94 14.90
CA GLN A 635 -24.93 -4.31 16.18
C GLN A 635 -25.74 -3.03 16.00
N SER A 636 -26.63 -2.74 16.95
CA SER A 636 -27.25 -1.41 17.01
C SER A 636 -26.17 -0.37 17.24
N GLY A 637 -26.15 0.69 16.45
CA GLY A 637 -24.93 1.47 16.33
C GLY A 637 -24.09 0.86 15.23
N GLY A 638 -23.21 -0.12 15.49
CA GLY A 638 -22.51 -0.97 14.49
C GLY A 638 -21.81 -0.34 13.28
N ALA A 639 -21.05 -1.11 12.50
CA ALA A 639 -20.45 -0.64 11.25
C ALA A 639 -21.36 -0.81 10.02
N SER A 640 -22.37 -1.69 10.09
CA SER A 640 -23.20 -2.11 8.94
C SER A 640 -22.44 -2.76 7.78
N LYS A 641 -21.15 -3.07 7.99
CA LYS A 641 -20.20 -3.66 7.05
C LYS A 641 -19.11 -4.40 7.84
N PRO A 642 -18.22 -5.18 7.19
CA PRO A 642 -17.21 -5.92 7.94
C PRO A 642 -16.36 -4.96 8.76
N ILE A 643 -15.94 -5.40 9.94
CA ILE A 643 -15.12 -4.59 10.83
C ILE A 643 -13.81 -5.28 11.11
N MET A 644 -12.73 -4.53 10.95
CA MET A 644 -11.38 -4.92 11.26
C MET A 644 -10.83 -4.00 12.33
N ARG A 645 -10.16 -4.57 13.33
CA ARG A 645 -9.22 -3.84 14.16
C ARG A 645 -7.86 -3.89 13.48
N GLY A 646 -7.63 -2.98 12.52
CA GLY A 646 -6.46 -2.96 11.63
C GLY A 646 -5.15 -2.71 12.36
N GLU A 647 -5.23 -2.14 13.56
CA GLU A 647 -4.10 -1.96 14.44
C GLU A 647 -4.51 -2.12 15.90
N THR A 648 -3.78 -2.97 16.60
CA THR A 648 -3.96 -3.24 18.02
C THR A 648 -2.70 -3.84 18.61
N GLY A 649 -2.59 -3.77 19.93
CA GLY A 649 -1.51 -4.39 20.67
C GLY A 649 -1.74 -4.26 22.17
N LEU A 650 -1.02 -5.08 22.94
CA LEU A 650 -0.98 -4.97 24.39
C LEU A 650 0.10 -3.95 24.77
N THR A 651 -0.30 -2.87 25.45
CA THR A 651 0.60 -1.75 25.79
C THR A 651 0.70 -1.56 27.30
N ASN A 652 1.78 -0.91 27.74
CA ASN A 652 1.91 -0.55 29.16
C ASN A 652 1.00 0.62 29.54
N PHE A 653 0.83 1.57 28.61
CA PHE A 653 0.15 2.85 28.87
C PHE A 653 -0.86 3.16 27.78
N ALA A 654 -2.04 3.64 28.18
CA ALA A 654 -3.04 4.16 27.23
C ALA A 654 -2.57 5.40 26.46
N SER A 655 -1.73 6.22 27.09
CA SER A 655 -1.24 7.47 26.51
C SER A 655 -0.07 7.30 25.53
N ASN A 656 0.44 6.08 25.36
CA ASN A 656 1.58 5.80 24.49
C ASN A 656 1.47 4.41 23.84
N THR A 657 1.00 4.39 22.60
CA THR A 657 0.87 3.20 21.76
C THR A 657 2.19 2.79 21.09
N ASP A 658 3.32 3.41 21.39
CA ASP A 658 4.64 2.86 21.04
C ASP A 658 5.21 2.00 22.18
N SER A 659 4.67 2.14 23.40
CA SER A 659 5.11 1.39 24.58
C SER A 659 4.42 0.02 24.68
N TYR A 660 4.84 -0.92 23.85
CA TYR A 660 4.43 -2.32 23.99
C TYR A 660 4.87 -2.91 25.34
N THR A 661 4.16 -3.93 25.81
CA THR A 661 4.47 -4.59 27.09
C THR A 661 5.46 -5.74 26.93
N SER A 662 6.48 -5.82 27.78
CA SER A 662 7.36 -7.00 27.85
C SER A 662 6.78 -8.13 28.72
N ASP A 663 5.60 -7.94 29.34
CA ASP A 663 4.96 -8.97 30.17
C ASP A 663 4.70 -10.27 29.37
N LEU A 664 4.51 -10.15 28.05
CA LEU A 664 4.25 -11.29 27.17
C LEU A 664 5.47 -12.19 26.94
N ASP A 665 6.69 -11.73 27.23
CA ASP A 665 7.90 -12.56 27.13
C ASP A 665 7.83 -13.78 28.05
N ALA A 666 7.03 -13.71 29.13
CA ALA A 666 6.82 -14.82 30.05
C ALA A 666 5.75 -15.82 29.57
N ASP A 667 4.90 -15.48 28.59
CA ASP A 667 3.88 -16.37 28.02
C ASP A 667 4.45 -17.22 26.88
N THR A 668 5.36 -18.14 27.22
CA THR A 668 6.06 -18.97 26.22
C THR A 668 5.15 -19.93 25.44
N GLY A 669 3.90 -20.10 25.87
CA GLY A 669 2.88 -20.88 25.16
C GLY A 669 2.07 -20.08 24.14
N GLY A 670 2.13 -18.75 24.19
CA GLY A 670 1.33 -17.86 23.35
C GLY A 670 -0.17 -17.95 23.66
N VAL A 671 -0.54 -18.16 24.92
CA VAL A 671 -1.95 -18.21 25.38
C VAL A 671 -2.67 -16.90 25.06
N TRP A 672 -1.96 -15.75 25.14
CA TRP A 672 -2.53 -14.45 24.79
C TRP A 672 -3.02 -14.41 23.34
N LEU A 673 -2.22 -14.94 22.41
CA LEU A 673 -2.53 -14.95 20.99
C LEU A 673 -3.58 -16.02 20.67
N HIS A 674 -3.45 -17.19 21.31
CA HIS A 674 -4.45 -18.25 21.21
C HIS A 674 -5.85 -17.71 21.56
N ASN A 675 -5.99 -17.08 22.74
CA ASN A 675 -7.25 -16.54 23.21
C ASN A 675 -7.74 -15.36 22.34
N LEU A 676 -6.84 -14.52 21.83
CA LEU A 676 -7.20 -13.43 20.91
C LEU A 676 -7.84 -13.99 19.63
N VAL A 677 -7.19 -14.98 19.01
CA VAL A 677 -7.63 -15.57 17.74
C VAL A 677 -8.90 -16.41 17.92
N TRP A 678 -8.93 -17.32 18.91
CA TRP A 678 -10.11 -18.15 19.19
C TRP A 678 -11.31 -17.35 19.72
N GLY A 679 -11.06 -16.23 20.42
CA GLY A 679 -12.10 -15.29 20.83
C GLY A 679 -12.91 -14.77 19.65
N GLY A 680 -12.28 -14.62 18.47
CA GLY A 680 -12.92 -14.16 17.23
C GLY A 680 -13.99 -15.09 16.65
N ILE A 681 -14.14 -16.33 17.16
CA ILE A 681 -15.20 -17.26 16.73
C ILE A 681 -16.62 -16.78 17.07
N ASN A 682 -16.71 -15.80 17.97
CA ASN A 682 -17.96 -15.21 18.41
C ASN A 682 -18.77 -14.58 17.26
N HIS A 683 -20.03 -14.22 17.52
CA HIS A 683 -20.96 -13.81 16.48
C HIS A 683 -20.79 -12.34 15.98
N SER A 684 -19.89 -11.55 16.55
CA SER A 684 -19.69 -10.16 16.16
C SER A 684 -19.05 -9.99 14.78
N GLY A 685 -18.15 -10.90 14.40
CA GLY A 685 -17.40 -10.86 13.16
C GLY A 685 -16.25 -9.84 13.14
N LEU A 686 -15.68 -9.48 14.30
CA LEU A 686 -14.48 -8.65 14.36
C LEU A 686 -13.25 -9.41 13.83
N ILE A 687 -12.52 -8.79 12.90
CA ILE A 687 -11.26 -9.30 12.36
C ILE A 687 -10.10 -8.58 13.04
N GLU A 688 -9.10 -9.32 13.49
CA GLU A 688 -7.95 -8.80 14.23
C GLU A 688 -6.71 -8.65 13.33
N SER A 689 -6.00 -7.52 13.46
CA SER A 689 -4.70 -7.29 12.85
C SER A 689 -3.73 -6.71 13.87
N TYR A 690 -2.88 -7.57 14.43
CA TYR A 690 -1.97 -7.23 15.53
C TYR A 690 -0.75 -6.44 15.05
N TRP A 691 -0.33 -5.39 15.77
CA TRP A 691 0.75 -4.47 15.39
C TRP A 691 2.15 -4.99 15.75
N TYR A 692 2.37 -5.37 17.01
CA TYR A 692 3.69 -5.74 17.54
C TYR A 692 4.11 -7.18 17.21
N ALA A 693 3.90 -7.62 15.97
CA ALA A 693 4.13 -9.00 15.57
C ALA A 693 5.58 -9.46 15.78
N ASN A 694 6.55 -8.60 15.48
CA ASN A 694 7.98 -8.87 15.59
C ASN A 694 8.50 -9.05 17.04
N VAL A 695 7.80 -8.51 18.02
CA VAL A 695 8.20 -8.62 19.43
C VAL A 695 7.29 -9.54 20.24
N HIS A 696 5.98 -9.60 19.96
CA HIS A 696 5.04 -10.43 20.73
C HIS A 696 4.71 -11.77 20.06
N ILE A 697 4.69 -11.87 18.73
CA ILE A 697 4.27 -13.10 18.02
C ILE A 697 5.47 -14.00 17.70
N TYR A 698 6.61 -13.42 17.31
CA TYR A 698 7.84 -14.15 17.00
C TYR A 698 9.08 -13.46 17.60
N GLY A 699 8.97 -13.09 18.88
CA GLY A 699 10.01 -12.40 19.66
C GLY A 699 10.53 -13.23 20.84
N ALA A 700 10.82 -12.57 21.97
CA ALA A 700 11.52 -13.18 23.10
C ALA A 700 10.71 -14.28 23.81
N GLY A 701 9.37 -14.21 23.80
CA GLY A 701 8.48 -15.27 24.28
C GLY A 701 8.45 -16.54 23.39
N GLY A 702 9.03 -16.48 22.19
CA GLY A 702 9.01 -17.57 21.20
C GLY A 702 8.20 -17.25 19.96
N ASP A 703 8.05 -18.25 19.07
CA ASP A 703 7.26 -18.15 17.84
C ASP A 703 5.87 -18.77 18.04
N HIS A 704 4.86 -17.91 18.14
CA HIS A 704 3.47 -18.26 18.39
C HIS A 704 2.63 -18.27 17.10
N ARG A 705 3.23 -18.13 15.90
CA ARG A 705 2.46 -18.18 14.63
C ARG A 705 1.64 -19.45 14.48
N GLY A 706 2.06 -20.55 15.10
CA GLY A 706 1.29 -21.80 15.16
C GLY A 706 -0.13 -21.66 15.74
N GLN A 707 -0.40 -20.64 16.57
CA GLN A 707 -1.74 -20.38 17.12
C GLN A 707 -2.75 -20.02 16.02
N TYR A 708 -2.32 -19.26 14.99
CA TYR A 708 -3.15 -19.02 13.81
C TYR A 708 -3.46 -20.31 13.05
N LYS A 709 -2.48 -21.21 12.94
CA LYS A 709 -2.62 -22.47 12.21
C LYS A 709 -3.70 -23.36 12.82
N ASN A 710 -3.69 -23.46 14.16
CA ASN A 710 -4.66 -24.24 14.90
C ASN A 710 -6.09 -23.75 14.62
N TYR A 711 -6.33 -22.44 14.71
CA TYR A 711 -7.64 -21.86 14.42
C TYR A 711 -8.02 -21.94 12.94
N TYR A 712 -7.08 -21.70 12.02
CA TYR A 712 -7.32 -21.76 10.58
C TYR A 712 -7.84 -23.15 10.14
N GLN A 713 -7.23 -24.23 10.64
CA GLN A 713 -7.71 -25.60 10.36
C GLN A 713 -9.14 -25.84 10.84
N PHE A 714 -9.54 -25.18 11.93
CA PHE A 714 -10.91 -25.25 12.42
C PHE A 714 -11.87 -24.42 11.57
N ILE A 715 -11.56 -23.15 11.28
CA ILE A 715 -12.55 -22.20 10.77
C ILE A 715 -12.71 -22.18 9.24
N LYS A 716 -11.66 -22.53 8.48
CA LYS A 716 -11.62 -22.34 7.01
C LYS A 716 -12.77 -23.02 6.23
N ASP A 717 -13.32 -24.11 6.77
CA ASP A 717 -14.40 -24.89 6.14
C ASP A 717 -15.80 -24.54 6.72
N VAL A 718 -15.89 -23.53 7.58
CA VAL A 718 -17.16 -23.04 8.15
C VAL A 718 -17.66 -21.87 7.28
N PRO A 719 -18.80 -22.00 6.57
CA PRO A 719 -19.27 -20.99 5.63
C PRO A 719 -19.98 -19.83 6.34
N LEU A 720 -19.24 -19.08 7.18
CA LEU A 720 -19.77 -17.95 7.96
C LEU A 720 -20.37 -16.84 7.07
N ASN A 721 -19.91 -16.75 5.84
CA ASN A 721 -20.38 -15.84 4.79
C ASN A 721 -21.79 -16.12 4.26
N ASN A 722 -22.40 -17.28 4.59
CA ASN A 722 -23.69 -17.69 4.00
C ASN A 722 -24.92 -16.89 4.51
N GLY A 723 -24.75 -16.00 5.49
CA GLY A 723 -25.81 -15.14 6.03
C GLY A 723 -26.72 -15.77 7.09
N ASN A 724 -26.64 -17.08 7.33
CA ASN A 724 -27.55 -17.81 8.22
C ASN A 724 -27.01 -17.97 9.64
N TYR A 725 -25.72 -17.78 9.86
CA TYR A 725 -25.11 -17.90 11.17
C TYR A 725 -25.54 -16.76 12.10
N ALA A 726 -26.05 -17.10 13.27
CA ALA A 726 -26.35 -16.19 14.37
C ALA A 726 -25.61 -16.64 15.63
N ASP A 727 -25.71 -15.85 16.71
CA ASP A 727 -25.20 -16.26 18.02
C ASP A 727 -25.66 -17.68 18.37
N VAL A 728 -24.73 -18.51 18.84
CA VAL A 728 -25.06 -19.86 19.28
C VAL A 728 -26.01 -19.85 20.47
N ALA A 729 -25.96 -18.78 21.28
CA ALA A 729 -26.81 -18.59 22.47
C ALA A 729 -26.74 -19.80 23.42
N ALA A 730 -25.53 -20.33 23.60
CA ALA A 730 -25.29 -21.50 24.44
C ALA A 730 -25.37 -21.11 25.93
N THR A 731 -25.95 -21.99 26.75
CA THR A 731 -25.89 -21.87 28.20
C THR A 731 -25.00 -22.97 28.78
N VAL A 732 -24.25 -22.64 29.83
CA VAL A 732 -23.34 -23.57 30.51
C VAL A 732 -23.82 -23.85 31.91
N SER A 733 -23.65 -25.09 32.38
CA SER A 733 -24.00 -25.45 33.76
C SER A 733 -23.04 -24.89 34.82
N ASN A 734 -21.83 -24.50 34.41
CA ASN A 734 -20.83 -23.89 35.28
C ASN A 734 -20.42 -22.50 34.74
N PRO A 735 -20.56 -21.41 35.53
CA PRO A 735 -20.29 -20.04 35.06
C PRO A 735 -18.80 -19.74 34.83
N LYS A 736 -17.89 -20.64 35.24
CA LYS A 736 -16.45 -20.55 34.94
C LYS A 736 -16.08 -21.08 33.55
N LEU A 737 -17.05 -21.49 32.74
CA LEU A 737 -16.85 -21.76 31.32
C LEU A 737 -17.52 -20.67 30.48
N ARG A 738 -16.88 -20.35 29.36
CA ARG A 738 -17.49 -19.63 28.24
C ARG A 738 -17.68 -20.60 27.07
N ALA A 739 -18.80 -20.49 26.37
CA ALA A 739 -19.09 -21.27 25.16
C ALA A 739 -19.54 -20.31 24.06
N TRP A 740 -18.60 -19.86 23.25
CA TRP A 740 -18.82 -18.85 22.20
C TRP A 740 -18.80 -19.50 20.82
N GLY A 741 -19.60 -18.97 19.90
CA GLY A 741 -19.66 -19.49 18.55
C GLY A 741 -20.94 -19.08 17.85
N GLN A 742 -21.25 -19.77 16.76
CA GLN A 742 -22.41 -19.45 15.94
C GLN A 742 -23.16 -20.70 15.52
N LYS A 743 -24.46 -20.53 15.27
CA LYS A 743 -25.33 -21.57 14.73
C LYS A 743 -26.08 -21.10 13.48
N ASP A 744 -26.23 -22.01 12.55
CA ASP A 744 -27.02 -21.89 11.33
C ASP A 744 -28.16 -22.92 11.44
N LEU A 745 -29.34 -22.45 11.84
CA LEU A 745 -30.51 -23.31 12.01
C LEU A 745 -31.13 -23.74 10.67
N VAL A 746 -30.83 -23.04 9.58
CA VAL A 746 -31.30 -23.39 8.23
C VAL A 746 -30.59 -24.66 7.76
N ASN A 747 -29.26 -24.67 7.87
CA ASN A 747 -28.44 -25.83 7.49
C ASN A 747 -28.20 -26.80 8.66
N LYS A 748 -28.76 -26.49 9.83
CA LYS A 748 -28.69 -27.28 11.07
C LYS A 748 -27.25 -27.55 11.53
N LYS A 749 -26.38 -26.54 11.38
CA LYS A 749 -24.97 -26.59 11.76
C LYS A 749 -24.68 -25.64 12.91
N ALA A 750 -23.66 -25.94 13.69
CA ALA A 750 -23.08 -25.00 14.65
C ALA A 750 -21.60 -25.28 14.86
N HIS A 751 -20.90 -24.30 15.40
CA HIS A 751 -19.53 -24.45 15.87
C HIS A 751 -19.34 -23.60 17.12
N LEU A 752 -18.55 -24.10 18.07
CA LEU A 752 -18.26 -23.41 19.31
C LEU A 752 -16.81 -23.60 19.71
N TRP A 753 -16.29 -22.60 20.41
CA TRP A 753 -15.13 -22.66 21.27
C TRP A 753 -15.61 -22.62 22.71
N ILE A 754 -15.16 -23.59 23.52
CA ILE A 754 -15.55 -23.76 24.91
C ILE A 754 -14.27 -23.65 25.72
N ALA A 755 -14.18 -22.64 26.58
CA ALA A 755 -12.96 -22.32 27.32
C ALA A 755 -13.24 -22.07 28.79
N HIS A 756 -12.28 -22.42 29.64
CA HIS A 756 -12.25 -22.04 31.04
C HIS A 756 -11.96 -20.54 31.16
N SER A 757 -12.85 -19.77 31.79
CA SER A 757 -12.73 -18.31 31.86
C SER A 757 -11.52 -17.83 32.67
N ASP A 758 -11.02 -18.65 33.60
CA ASP A 758 -9.77 -18.36 34.30
C ASP A 758 -8.50 -18.78 33.51
N HIS A 759 -8.61 -19.46 32.36
CA HIS A 759 -7.46 -19.80 31.49
C HIS A 759 -7.08 -18.62 30.60
N THR A 760 -6.67 -17.54 31.27
CA THR A 760 -6.13 -16.33 30.64
C THR A 760 -4.61 -16.39 30.64
N TRP A 761 -3.97 -15.71 29.68
CA TRP A 761 -2.51 -15.71 29.59
C TRP A 761 -1.87 -15.20 30.88
N ARG A 762 -2.48 -14.19 31.50
CA ARG A 762 -1.97 -13.58 32.73
C ARG A 762 -2.06 -14.53 33.92
N ASN A 763 -3.13 -15.32 34.03
CA ASN A 763 -3.24 -16.35 35.05
C ASN A 763 -2.23 -17.48 34.85
N VAL A 764 -2.02 -17.90 33.60
CA VAL A 764 -1.02 -18.92 33.24
C VAL A 764 0.40 -18.45 33.61
N VAL A 765 0.79 -17.24 33.21
CA VAL A 765 2.10 -16.65 33.54
C VAL A 765 2.28 -16.48 35.06
N ASN A 766 1.23 -16.05 35.75
CA ASN A 766 1.25 -15.90 37.22
C ASN A 766 1.10 -17.22 37.98
N ARG A 767 1.02 -18.36 37.28
CA ARG A 767 0.88 -19.71 37.87
C ARG A 767 -0.34 -19.83 38.79
N VAL A 768 -1.41 -19.15 38.46
CA VAL A 768 -2.71 -19.29 39.15
C VAL A 768 -3.23 -20.70 38.87
N ALA A 769 -3.59 -21.44 39.92
CA ALA A 769 -4.15 -22.78 39.77
C ALA A 769 -5.54 -22.73 39.12
N ILE A 770 -5.71 -23.40 37.99
CA ILE A 770 -6.98 -23.49 37.25
C ILE A 770 -7.55 -24.89 37.44
N ALA A 771 -8.58 -25.03 38.27
CA ALA A 771 -9.18 -26.32 38.59
C ALA A 771 -9.99 -26.86 37.38
N PRO A 772 -9.79 -28.11 36.93
CA PRO A 772 -10.55 -28.66 35.82
C PRO A 772 -12.07 -28.71 36.11
N ILE A 773 -12.88 -28.30 35.13
CA ILE A 773 -14.34 -28.23 35.26
C ILE A 773 -15.02 -29.24 34.35
N ALA A 774 -15.86 -30.10 34.93
CA ALA A 774 -16.89 -30.81 34.18
C ALA A 774 -18.14 -29.92 34.03
N SER A 775 -18.74 -29.89 32.85
CA SER A 775 -19.94 -29.09 32.58
C SER A 775 -20.72 -29.67 31.40
N THR A 776 -22.00 -29.30 31.35
CA THR A 776 -22.82 -29.42 30.15
C THR A 776 -22.98 -28.05 29.46
N ILE A 777 -23.17 -28.09 28.15
CA ILE A 777 -23.42 -26.92 27.29
C ILE A 777 -24.74 -27.20 26.56
N THR A 778 -25.73 -26.33 26.73
CA THR A 778 -27.03 -26.46 26.08
C THR A 778 -27.14 -25.45 24.95
N ILE A 779 -27.41 -25.93 23.73
CA ILE A 779 -27.58 -25.10 22.55
C ILE A 779 -29.05 -25.14 22.13
N PRO A 780 -29.79 -24.02 22.24
CA PRO A 780 -31.21 -23.99 21.93
C PRO A 780 -31.48 -23.86 20.42
N GLY A 781 -32.68 -24.27 20.00
CA GLY A 781 -33.23 -24.01 18.67
C GLY A 781 -32.94 -25.10 17.62
N PHE A 782 -32.21 -26.15 17.98
CA PHE A 782 -31.96 -27.27 17.08
C PHE A 782 -33.22 -28.11 16.87
N ALA A 783 -33.54 -28.39 15.60
CA ALA A 783 -34.65 -29.28 15.24
C ALA A 783 -34.39 -30.70 15.78
N SER A 784 -35.46 -31.40 16.17
CA SER A 784 -35.33 -32.76 16.68
C SER A 784 -34.71 -33.69 15.63
N GLY A 785 -33.74 -34.51 16.05
CA GLY A 785 -33.01 -35.39 15.15
C GLY A 785 -31.60 -35.73 15.65
N ALA A 786 -30.91 -36.59 14.91
CA ALA A 786 -29.54 -36.99 15.20
C ALA A 786 -28.53 -36.03 14.55
N TYR A 787 -27.49 -35.68 15.29
CA TYR A 787 -26.43 -34.76 14.90
C TYR A 787 -25.07 -35.42 15.14
N ARG A 788 -24.16 -35.24 14.20
CA ARG A 788 -22.74 -35.55 14.38
C ARG A 788 -22.09 -34.39 15.11
N VAL A 789 -21.43 -34.72 16.23
CA VAL A 789 -20.69 -33.78 17.07
C VAL A 789 -19.22 -34.19 17.03
N THR A 790 -18.37 -33.30 16.54
CA THR A 790 -16.94 -33.52 16.37
C THR A 790 -16.17 -32.57 17.28
N TRP A 791 -15.43 -33.10 18.24
CA TRP A 791 -14.61 -32.35 19.19
C TRP A 791 -13.17 -32.22 18.71
N TRP A 792 -12.62 -31.03 18.90
CA TRP A 792 -11.33 -30.58 18.39
C TRP A 792 -10.45 -30.12 19.54
N ASN A 793 -9.20 -30.58 19.53
CA ASN A 793 -8.12 -30.00 20.31
C ASN A 793 -7.69 -28.69 19.61
N THR A 794 -7.74 -27.59 20.34
CA THR A 794 -7.50 -26.22 19.86
C THR A 794 -6.02 -25.85 19.85
N ASN A 795 -5.17 -26.72 20.40
CA ASN A 795 -3.72 -26.51 20.57
C ASN A 795 -2.87 -27.34 19.57
N THR A 796 -3.49 -28.08 18.65
CA THR A 796 -2.78 -28.79 17.57
C THR A 796 -3.48 -28.63 16.24
N ALA A 797 -2.71 -28.42 15.17
CA ALA A 797 -3.21 -28.40 13.80
C ALA A 797 -3.19 -29.80 13.14
N THR A 798 -2.42 -30.74 13.69
CA THR A 798 -2.27 -32.09 13.14
C THR A 798 -3.17 -33.06 13.90
N ASN A 799 -4.09 -33.71 13.18
CA ASN A 799 -5.11 -34.61 13.73
C ASN A 799 -5.85 -34.01 14.94
N PRO A 800 -6.45 -32.82 14.82
CA PRO A 800 -7.07 -32.12 15.94
C PRO A 800 -8.33 -32.81 16.49
N ILE A 801 -8.97 -33.67 15.69
CA ILE A 801 -10.21 -34.34 16.09
C ILE A 801 -9.88 -35.49 17.05
N PHE A 802 -10.35 -35.40 18.31
CA PHE A 802 -10.12 -36.43 19.32
C PHE A 802 -11.38 -37.21 19.70
N LEU A 803 -12.57 -36.71 19.36
CA LEU A 803 -13.83 -37.41 19.59
C LEU A 803 -14.86 -37.06 18.51
N THR A 804 -15.55 -38.05 17.98
CA THR A 804 -16.76 -37.88 17.17
C THR A 804 -17.87 -38.74 17.75
N GLN A 805 -19.03 -38.14 17.97
CA GLN A 805 -20.17 -38.82 18.57
C GLN A 805 -21.49 -38.37 17.91
N THR A 806 -22.51 -39.21 18.05
CA THR A 806 -23.86 -38.89 17.62
C THR A 806 -24.70 -38.50 18.82
N LEU A 807 -25.31 -37.32 18.79
CA LEU A 807 -26.22 -36.83 19.82
C LEU A 807 -27.59 -36.53 19.20
N THR A 808 -28.64 -36.69 19.99
CA THR A 808 -30.02 -36.37 19.56
C THR A 808 -30.42 -35.02 20.15
N ALA A 809 -30.87 -34.10 19.29
CA ALA A 809 -31.51 -32.87 19.74
C ALA A 809 -33.02 -33.09 19.93
N ASN A 810 -33.61 -32.36 20.87
CA ASN A 810 -35.06 -32.23 21.02
C ASN A 810 -35.41 -30.78 21.40
N GLY A 811 -35.47 -29.88 20.42
CA GLY A 811 -35.57 -28.43 20.63
C GLY A 811 -34.28 -27.77 21.14
N SER A 812 -33.41 -28.54 21.79
CA SER A 812 -32.05 -28.16 22.16
C SER A 812 -31.10 -29.35 21.98
N LEU A 813 -29.81 -29.05 21.80
CA LEU A 813 -28.72 -30.02 21.79
C LEU A 813 -27.88 -29.82 23.05
N VAL A 814 -27.76 -30.86 23.87
CA VAL A 814 -26.96 -30.84 25.11
C VAL A 814 -25.64 -31.55 24.86
N LEU A 815 -24.54 -30.81 24.96
CA LEU A 815 -23.17 -31.34 24.91
C LEU A 815 -22.70 -31.59 26.34
N THR A 816 -22.11 -32.74 26.59
CA THR A 816 -21.33 -32.99 27.81
C THR A 816 -19.86 -32.90 27.46
N LEU A 817 -19.08 -32.16 28.24
CA LEU A 817 -17.63 -32.11 28.03
C LEU A 817 -17.04 -33.54 28.08
N PRO A 818 -16.21 -33.94 27.10
CA PRO A 818 -15.61 -35.28 27.08
C PRO A 818 -14.71 -35.57 28.29
N SER A 819 -14.14 -34.51 28.88
CA SER A 819 -13.28 -34.51 30.07
C SER A 819 -13.43 -33.18 30.80
N ALA A 820 -13.10 -33.16 32.09
CA ALA A 820 -13.00 -31.90 32.83
C ALA A 820 -11.93 -31.00 32.19
N LEU A 821 -12.25 -29.71 32.04
CA LEU A 821 -11.48 -28.75 31.23
C LEU A 821 -10.77 -27.73 32.12
N SER A 822 -9.46 -27.55 31.96
CA SER A 822 -8.68 -26.46 32.60
C SER A 822 -8.25 -25.38 31.61
N ASP A 823 -8.40 -25.65 30.32
CA ASP A 823 -8.01 -24.84 29.17
C ASP A 823 -9.23 -24.66 28.27
N ASP A 824 -9.23 -25.25 27.07
CA ASP A 824 -10.24 -25.05 26.06
C ASP A 824 -10.34 -26.21 25.05
N VAL A 825 -11.51 -26.31 24.42
CA VAL A 825 -11.80 -27.23 23.30
C VAL A 825 -12.72 -26.56 22.30
N ALA A 826 -12.78 -27.08 21.08
CA ALA A 826 -13.74 -26.64 20.08
C ALA A 826 -14.61 -27.78 19.57
N VAL A 827 -15.76 -27.44 19.00
CA VAL A 827 -16.73 -28.42 18.51
C VAL A 827 -17.39 -27.96 17.23
N LYS A 828 -17.57 -28.90 16.29
CA LYS A 828 -18.43 -28.73 15.10
C LYS A 828 -19.63 -29.67 15.20
N ILE A 829 -20.80 -29.14 14.85
CA ILE A 829 -22.08 -29.84 14.88
C ILE A 829 -22.69 -29.77 13.48
N GLU A 830 -23.16 -30.91 12.99
CA GLU A 830 -23.83 -31.02 11.70
C GLU A 830 -24.90 -32.12 11.70
N PRO A 831 -25.93 -32.04 10.85
CA PRO A 831 -26.99 -33.03 10.84
C PRO A 831 -26.48 -34.37 10.33
N LEU A 832 -26.95 -35.46 10.94
CA LEU A 832 -26.62 -36.82 10.51
C LEU A 832 -27.58 -37.20 9.37
N THR A 833 -27.31 -36.76 8.14
CA THR A 833 -28.13 -37.13 6.97
C THR A 833 -27.76 -38.52 6.48
N GLY A 834 -28.75 -39.41 6.36
CA GLY A 834 -28.59 -40.72 5.74
C GLY A 834 -28.41 -40.64 4.22
N SER A 835 -27.19 -40.33 3.75
CA SER A 835 -26.63 -40.76 2.47
C SER A 835 -25.18 -40.30 2.34
N VAL A 836 -24.24 -41.20 2.61
CA VAL A 836 -22.84 -41.01 2.21
C VAL A 836 -22.73 -41.55 0.79
N ILE A 837 -22.79 -40.68 -0.22
CA ILE A 837 -22.03 -40.95 -1.44
C ILE A 837 -20.59 -40.59 -1.08
N SER A 838 -19.87 -41.58 -0.55
CA SER A 838 -18.43 -41.51 -0.41
C SER A 838 -17.84 -41.31 -1.80
N ARG A 839 -17.29 -40.11 -2.09
CA ARG A 839 -16.25 -39.99 -3.11
C ARG A 839 -15.00 -40.67 -2.57
N LEU A 840 -14.97 -42.00 -2.68
CA LEU A 840 -13.75 -42.78 -2.59
C LEU A 840 -12.86 -42.33 -3.76
N PHE A 841 -11.77 -41.66 -3.44
CA PHE A 841 -10.61 -41.57 -4.32
C PHE A 841 -10.05 -42.99 -4.48
N LEU A 842 -10.31 -43.62 -5.63
CA LEU A 842 -9.54 -44.79 -6.05
C LEU A 842 -8.23 -44.29 -6.70
N PRO A 843 -7.06 -44.80 -6.29
CA PRO A 843 -5.82 -44.55 -7.01
C PRO A 843 -5.87 -45.34 -8.32
N MET A 844 -5.77 -44.63 -9.44
CA MET A 844 -5.64 -45.23 -10.76
C MET A 844 -4.20 -45.72 -10.92
N LEU A 845 -3.98 -47.03 -10.72
CA LEU A 845 -2.76 -47.69 -11.20
C LEU A 845 -2.85 -47.80 -12.72
N VAL A 846 -1.91 -47.16 -13.41
CA VAL A 846 -1.69 -47.33 -14.85
C VAL A 846 -0.85 -48.59 -15.05
N ARG A 847 -1.33 -49.49 -15.91
CA ARG A 847 -0.49 -50.39 -16.72
C ARG A 847 -0.44 -49.84 -18.13
#